data_AF-A0AAE8F8Q7-F1
#
_entry.id   AF-A0AAE8F8Q7-F1
#
_cell.length_a   1.000
_cell.length_b   1.000
_cell.length_c   1.000
_cell.angle_alpha   90.00
_cell.angle_beta   90.00
_cell.angle_gamma   90.00
#
_symmetry.space_group_name_H-M   'P 1'
#
loop_
_entity.id
_entity.type
_entity.pdbx_description
1 polymer ?
#
loop_
_entity_poly.entity_id
_entity_poly.type
_entity_poly.pdbx_seq_one_letter_code
_entity_poly.pdbx_strand_id
1 'polypeptide(L)'
;MPMPTPSMSPALTALIERAVARVRQSVPVEQAWPGGAFDRQLAQVALASEFALDTLARQPALLQHLAQPDPPPLPLPQLDPAQPQLWPAQLRRYRSAESTRLVWRDVLGLDSVEATLAGATQLAEHCLQCGLHALEQQFATRHGNVIAEDGSVQRLVVFGLGKLGGGELNFSSDVDLVYAYPQRGQSDGARPLAAEEYFARLGQQLARLLDETTAEGFSHRVDLRLRPFGTAGRVALSFAGMDQYFQREGRDWERYAWLKARAVAGDVDAGEAWLETLRPFVYRRYLDFTALDGLREMKAAITAEMARHDRLDDIKRGPGGIREIEFLAQSLQLIRGGREPRLRERRLLPALQALVAAGQIDQENGQALTTAYRFLRRLENRLQMLRDAQTHALPQAPLDRERIALGLGYAEWAALLDALGPQRARVAAEFAELLAPRVRATAPDALADYWRALPEGDAAPLAGIGLNDPAGAHQVLADFAQSSGVRALSDSARARLDRVMPALLHAATRASQPDAAVRRMLGLLQATLRRTSYLALLDEQPSALARLVDVLSRSALLAERLAAYPLLLDELLDTRISGPRPDRAALHAACADTLHIDDTEAALRELNERRLALSFRIALATLDGRQQAVESTRQLAWLAEAVVQTVLQLARSEMVAAHGHVPGGSFAIVGYGSLGGLELGFGSDLDLVFLYDHPPEVDASDGKRPLEAGRWFARLAQKVMALLAAETGAGRLYDIDVRLRPDGGKGALVSSLASYREYQRDRAWTWEHQALVRARAVAGDAALCGAFAHVRRYTLMRVRDTAQLHEDVRKMRARMRAELDRSDAGRLDLKQGAGALVDLEFVLQAGVLGMAAQQPQLLDVCDTPALIDALVQVHWLPDDSAAALHQAHAALVDAGLSCTLDRRPRLIAPTPAIQQARGIIFNAARVQGLTFPLGKDETAL
;
A
#
# COMPACT_ATOMS: atom_id res chain seq x y z
N MET A 1 12.60 -44.74 17.43
CA MET A 1 13.85 -45.53 17.42
C MET A 1 15.01 -44.54 17.46
N PRO A 2 16.06 -44.74 18.28
CA PRO A 2 17.24 -43.89 18.20
C PRO A 2 17.88 -44.11 16.81
N MET A 3 18.10 -43.02 16.08
CA MET A 3 18.82 -43.05 14.80
C MET A 3 20.20 -43.69 15.04
N PRO A 4 20.66 -44.63 14.19
CA PRO A 4 22.00 -45.19 14.33
C PRO A 4 23.01 -44.05 14.27
N THR A 5 23.96 -43.99 15.22
CA THR A 5 25.10 -43.07 15.14
C THR A 5 25.83 -43.37 13.84
N PRO A 6 25.86 -42.44 12.87
CA PRO A 6 26.46 -42.71 11.57
C PRO A 6 27.95 -43.01 11.74
N SER A 7 28.41 -44.12 11.16
CA SER A 7 29.82 -44.51 11.21
C SER A 7 30.63 -43.64 10.25
N MET A 8 31.54 -42.83 10.79
CA MET A 8 32.43 -41.98 9.99
C MET A 8 33.44 -42.85 9.23
N SER A 9 33.74 -42.49 7.97
CA SER A 9 34.76 -43.17 7.20
C SER A 9 36.15 -43.03 7.84
N PRO A 10 37.07 -44.01 7.65
CA PRO A 10 38.43 -43.92 8.17
C PRO A 10 39.17 -42.67 7.69
N ALA A 11 38.90 -42.23 6.45
CA ALA A 11 39.49 -41.03 5.87
C ALA A 11 39.03 -39.76 6.59
N LEU A 12 37.75 -39.69 6.97
CA LEU A 12 37.18 -38.56 7.69
C LEU A 12 37.68 -38.50 9.15
N THR A 13 37.74 -39.65 9.83
CA THR A 13 38.32 -39.74 11.18
C THR A 13 39.76 -39.25 11.20
N ALA A 14 40.59 -39.73 10.26
CA ALA A 14 41.99 -39.31 10.14
C ALA A 14 42.14 -37.82 9.77
N LEU A 15 41.19 -37.22 9.04
CA LEU A 15 41.18 -35.79 8.76
C LEU A 15 40.94 -34.99 10.04
N ILE A 16 39.91 -35.36 10.82
CA ILE A 16 39.55 -34.67 12.06
C ILE A 16 40.68 -34.77 13.09
N GLU A 17 41.22 -35.97 13.31
CA GLU A 17 42.30 -36.19 14.27
C GLU A 17 43.53 -35.33 13.94
N ARG A 18 43.95 -35.30 12.66
CA ARG A 18 45.09 -34.47 12.22
C ARG A 18 44.81 -32.98 12.42
N ALA A 19 43.61 -32.53 12.10
CA ALA A 19 43.26 -31.13 12.22
C ALA A 19 43.19 -30.66 13.68
N VAL A 20 42.62 -31.47 14.57
CA VAL A 20 42.59 -31.22 16.02
C VAL A 20 44.00 -31.25 16.61
N ALA A 21 44.83 -32.21 16.20
CA ALA A 21 46.22 -32.31 16.64
C ALA A 21 47.03 -31.06 16.25
N ARG A 22 46.82 -30.54 15.04
CA ARG A 22 47.47 -29.30 14.58
C ARG A 22 47.08 -28.10 15.44
N VAL A 23 45.79 -27.95 15.79
CA VAL A 23 45.34 -26.88 16.69
C VAL A 23 45.97 -27.03 18.08
N ARG A 24 46.04 -28.24 18.62
CA ARG A 24 46.72 -28.51 19.90
C ARG A 24 48.20 -28.12 19.88
N GLN A 25 48.91 -28.44 18.81
CA GLN A 25 50.34 -28.13 18.66
C GLN A 25 50.62 -26.63 18.54
N SER A 26 49.65 -25.84 18.06
CA SER A 26 49.78 -24.38 17.96
C SER A 26 49.50 -23.62 19.26
N VAL A 27 49.02 -24.28 20.31
CA VAL A 27 48.74 -23.60 21.59
C VAL A 27 50.06 -23.30 22.32
N PRO A 28 50.34 -22.03 22.69
CA PRO A 28 51.51 -21.69 23.48
C PRO A 28 51.53 -22.44 24.81
N VAL A 29 52.72 -22.81 25.31
CA VAL A 29 52.89 -23.57 26.57
C VAL A 29 52.21 -22.88 27.76
N GLU A 30 52.14 -21.55 27.73
CA GLU A 30 51.56 -20.70 28.77
C GLU A 30 50.02 -20.64 28.72
N GLN A 31 49.40 -21.08 27.61
CA GLN A 31 47.96 -21.05 27.42
C GLN A 31 47.33 -22.40 27.76
N ALA A 32 46.43 -22.42 28.75
CA ALA A 32 45.71 -23.63 29.13
C ALA A 32 44.73 -24.11 28.03
N TRP A 33 44.72 -25.42 27.77
CA TRP A 33 43.72 -26.07 26.92
C TRP A 33 42.34 -26.04 27.61
N PRO A 34 41.27 -25.62 26.94
CA PRO A 34 39.93 -25.66 27.52
C PRO A 34 39.52 -27.13 27.71
N GLY A 35 39.47 -27.61 28.95
CA GLY A 35 39.10 -28.99 29.26
C GLY A 35 37.61 -29.30 29.03
N GLY A 36 37.16 -30.49 29.45
CA GLY A 36 35.73 -30.85 29.43
C GLY A 36 35.21 -31.29 28.06
N ALA A 37 34.06 -30.74 27.64
CA ALA A 37 33.40 -31.10 26.38
C ALA A 37 34.05 -30.49 25.12
N PHE A 38 35.06 -29.65 25.29
CA PHE A 38 35.67 -28.86 24.22
C PHE A 38 36.25 -29.69 23.09
N ASP A 39 36.89 -30.83 23.39
CA ASP A 39 37.45 -31.72 22.36
C ASP A 39 36.36 -32.27 21.43
N ARG A 40 35.19 -32.57 21.97
CA ARG A 40 34.04 -33.04 21.18
C ARG A 40 33.48 -31.91 20.30
N GLN A 41 33.37 -30.70 20.86
CA GLN A 41 32.92 -29.52 20.12
C GLN A 41 33.89 -29.16 18.99
N LEU A 42 35.20 -29.20 19.27
CA LEU A 42 36.24 -28.96 18.29
C LEU A 42 36.24 -30.03 17.18
N ALA A 43 35.97 -31.30 17.50
CA ALA A 43 35.79 -32.35 16.50
C ALA A 43 34.57 -32.11 15.59
N GLN A 44 33.45 -31.60 16.15
CA GLN A 44 32.28 -31.20 15.36
C GLN A 44 32.60 -30.01 14.45
N VAL A 45 33.37 -29.03 14.93
CA VAL A 45 33.84 -27.91 14.09
C VAL A 45 34.80 -28.41 13.01
N ALA A 46 35.67 -29.37 13.32
CA ALA A 46 36.60 -29.95 12.35
C ALA A 46 35.90 -30.65 11.19
N LEU A 47 34.78 -31.32 11.50
CA LEU A 47 33.90 -31.90 10.49
C LEU A 47 33.41 -30.84 9.50
N ALA A 48 32.98 -29.68 10.01
CA ALA A 48 32.29 -28.65 9.24
C ALA A 48 33.19 -27.57 8.59
N SER A 49 34.38 -27.29 9.15
CA SER A 49 35.19 -26.14 8.72
C SER A 49 36.69 -26.36 8.89
N GLU A 50 37.40 -26.43 7.77
CA GLU A 50 38.86 -26.35 7.71
C GLU A 50 39.34 -24.92 8.01
N PHE A 51 38.62 -23.92 7.51
CA PHE A 51 38.87 -22.50 7.75
C PHE A 51 38.93 -22.15 9.25
N ALA A 52 37.96 -22.62 10.04
CA ALA A 52 37.93 -22.38 11.47
C ALA A 52 39.17 -22.97 12.17
N LEU A 53 39.58 -24.18 11.79
CA LEU A 53 40.74 -24.84 12.37
C LEU A 53 42.05 -24.15 12.00
N ASP A 54 42.20 -23.70 10.74
CA ASP A 54 43.35 -22.90 10.31
C ASP A 54 43.42 -21.57 11.08
N THR A 55 42.27 -20.96 11.36
CA THR A 55 42.19 -19.72 12.13
C THR A 55 42.53 -19.96 13.60
N LEU A 56 42.00 -21.02 14.22
CA LEU A 56 42.36 -21.39 15.60
C LEU A 56 43.83 -21.72 15.75
N ALA A 57 44.44 -22.34 14.73
CA ALA A 57 45.88 -22.61 14.75
C ALA A 57 46.73 -21.35 14.65
N ARG A 58 46.28 -20.33 13.91
CA ARG A 58 46.96 -19.03 13.80
C ARG A 58 46.65 -18.07 14.96
N GLN A 59 45.50 -18.25 15.60
CA GLN A 59 44.98 -17.38 16.68
C GLN A 59 44.55 -18.23 17.89
N PRO A 60 45.48 -18.92 18.57
CA PRO A 60 45.16 -19.88 19.63
C PRO A 60 44.43 -19.25 20.82
N ALA A 61 44.60 -17.94 21.07
CA ALA A 61 43.87 -17.21 22.10
C ALA A 61 42.34 -17.31 21.99
N LEU A 62 41.81 -17.56 20.78
CA LEU A 62 40.36 -17.73 20.56
C LEU A 62 39.79 -18.99 21.24
N LEU A 63 40.61 -19.99 21.54
CA LEU A 63 40.14 -21.25 22.14
C LEU A 63 39.45 -21.00 23.50
N GLN A 64 40.01 -20.13 24.34
CA GLN A 64 39.40 -19.79 25.64
C GLN A 64 38.11 -18.99 25.46
N HIS A 65 38.06 -18.12 24.46
CA HIS A 65 36.87 -17.35 24.12
C HIS A 65 35.72 -18.25 23.68
N LEU A 66 35.98 -19.21 22.78
CA LEU A 66 34.99 -20.13 22.24
C LEU A 66 34.56 -21.23 23.22
N ALA A 67 35.38 -21.54 24.23
CA ALA A 67 35.04 -22.52 25.26
C ALA A 67 33.91 -22.06 26.22
N GLN A 68 33.53 -20.79 26.16
CA GLN A 68 32.37 -20.28 26.90
C GLN A 68 31.08 -20.94 26.39
N PRO A 69 30.06 -21.16 27.26
CA PRO A 69 28.78 -21.76 26.84
C PRO A 69 28.07 -20.99 25.72
N ASP A 70 28.19 -19.66 25.74
CA ASP A 70 27.60 -18.75 24.76
C ASP A 70 28.66 -17.68 24.38
N PRO A 71 29.55 -17.96 23.41
CA PRO A 71 30.69 -17.09 23.14
C PRO A 71 30.23 -15.75 22.54
N PRO A 72 30.50 -14.61 23.22
CA PRO A 72 30.03 -13.30 22.80
C PRO A 72 30.84 -12.77 21.61
N PRO A 73 30.37 -11.72 20.90
CA PRO A 73 31.16 -11.03 19.89
C PRO A 73 32.51 -10.53 20.44
N LEU A 74 33.57 -10.66 19.63
CA LEU A 74 34.90 -10.14 19.93
C LEU A 74 34.90 -8.59 19.89
N PRO A 75 35.76 -7.95 20.69
CA PRO A 75 35.91 -6.49 20.67
C PRO A 75 36.37 -6.00 19.29
N LEU A 76 35.85 -4.84 18.88
CA LEU A 76 36.23 -4.19 17.63
C LEU A 76 37.73 -3.86 17.62
N PRO A 77 38.42 -4.01 16.46
CA PRO A 77 39.82 -3.62 16.35
C PRO A 77 39.96 -2.10 16.43
N GLN A 78 40.92 -1.63 17.21
CA GLN A 78 41.31 -0.21 17.23
C GLN A 78 42.37 0.03 16.15
N LEU A 79 41.98 0.75 15.10
CA LEU A 79 42.86 1.11 13.99
C LEU A 79 43.56 2.43 14.32
N ASP A 80 44.74 2.36 14.91
CA ASP A 80 45.51 3.53 15.35
C ASP A 80 45.96 4.40 14.16
N PRO A 81 45.57 5.70 14.09
CA PRO A 81 46.05 6.67 13.10
C PRO A 81 47.56 6.79 12.97
N ALA A 82 48.31 6.50 14.03
CA ALA A 82 49.77 6.54 14.01
C ALA A 82 50.40 5.32 13.29
N GLN A 83 49.64 4.24 13.07
CA GLN A 83 50.15 2.98 12.53
C GLN A 83 49.29 2.42 11.37
N PRO A 84 49.04 3.19 10.30
CA PRO A 84 48.16 2.77 9.20
C PRO A 84 48.60 1.50 8.47
N GLN A 85 49.89 1.17 8.51
CA GLN A 85 50.43 -0.07 7.97
C GLN A 85 49.91 -1.34 8.66
N LEU A 86 49.38 -1.24 9.89
CA LEU A 86 48.86 -2.39 10.64
C LEU A 86 47.37 -2.65 10.40
N TRP A 87 46.63 -1.65 9.89
CA TRP A 87 45.18 -1.76 9.72
C TRP A 87 44.74 -2.94 8.87
N PRO A 88 45.40 -3.27 7.74
CA PRO A 88 44.99 -4.41 6.92
C PRO A 88 45.04 -5.72 7.71
N ALA A 89 46.12 -5.96 8.45
CA ALA A 89 46.30 -7.18 9.24
C ALA A 89 45.30 -7.26 10.42
N GLN A 90 45.06 -6.14 11.11
CA GLN A 90 44.10 -6.07 12.21
C GLN A 90 42.67 -6.41 11.77
N LEU A 91 42.21 -5.83 10.65
CA LEU A 91 40.87 -6.11 10.11
C LEU A 91 40.72 -7.57 9.65
N ARG A 92 41.73 -8.15 9.02
CA ARG A 92 41.72 -9.55 8.54
C ARG A 92 41.73 -10.56 9.69
N ARG A 93 42.53 -10.29 10.73
CA ARG A 93 42.54 -11.10 11.95
C ARG A 93 41.21 -11.04 12.69
N TYR A 94 40.63 -9.85 12.83
CA TYR A 94 39.30 -9.67 13.41
C TYR A 94 38.23 -10.41 12.60
N ARG A 95 38.18 -10.21 11.28
CA ARG A 95 37.22 -10.86 10.39
C ARG A 95 37.29 -12.38 10.46
N SER A 96 38.50 -12.95 10.41
CA SER A 96 38.68 -14.40 10.51
C SER A 96 38.30 -14.96 11.88
N ALA A 97 38.62 -14.24 12.95
CA ALA A 97 38.27 -14.62 14.32
C ALA A 97 36.75 -14.61 14.56
N GLU A 98 36.06 -13.55 14.16
CA GLU A 98 34.59 -13.47 14.26
C GLU A 98 33.91 -14.49 13.33
N SER A 99 34.41 -14.70 12.11
CA SER A 99 33.89 -15.75 11.23
C SER A 99 34.04 -17.14 11.87
N THR A 100 35.14 -17.39 12.56
CA THR A 100 35.36 -18.64 13.32
C THR A 100 34.36 -18.78 14.48
N ARG A 101 34.03 -17.68 15.16
CA ARG A 101 32.97 -17.66 16.17
C ARG A 101 31.60 -17.97 15.57
N LEU A 102 31.27 -17.43 14.39
CA LEU A 102 30.02 -17.74 13.68
C LEU A 102 29.95 -19.22 13.28
N VAL A 103 31.04 -19.80 12.76
CA VAL A 103 31.14 -21.25 12.50
C VAL A 103 30.88 -22.04 13.77
N TRP A 104 31.55 -21.69 14.87
CA TRP A 104 31.42 -22.38 16.15
C TRP A 104 29.96 -22.42 16.62
N ARG A 105 29.27 -21.28 16.59
CA ARG A 105 27.88 -21.17 17.03
C ARG A 105 26.90 -21.90 16.12
N ASP A 106 27.08 -21.81 14.81
CA ASP A 106 26.23 -22.51 13.82
C ASP A 106 26.41 -24.04 13.85
N VAL A 107 27.65 -24.54 14.01
CA VAL A 107 27.93 -25.98 14.12
C VAL A 107 27.35 -26.58 15.38
N LEU A 108 27.48 -25.88 16.51
CA LEU A 108 27.04 -26.38 17.82
C LEU A 108 25.55 -26.14 18.08
N GLY A 109 24.82 -25.58 17.13
CA GLY A 109 23.38 -25.31 17.25
C GLY A 109 23.04 -24.19 18.24
N LEU A 110 23.98 -23.28 18.52
CA LEU A 110 23.77 -22.10 19.36
C LEU A 110 23.04 -20.99 18.61
N ASP A 111 23.22 -20.91 17.30
CA ASP A 111 22.57 -19.94 16.42
C ASP A 111 21.59 -20.61 15.46
N SER A 112 20.46 -19.95 15.21
CA SER A 112 19.64 -20.26 14.03
C SER A 112 20.33 -19.76 12.75
N VAL A 113 19.87 -20.21 11.59
CA VAL A 113 20.39 -19.71 10.32
C VAL A 113 20.24 -18.19 10.20
N GLU A 114 19.13 -17.61 10.67
CA GLU A 114 18.91 -16.17 10.70
C GLU A 114 19.92 -15.44 11.58
N ALA A 115 20.23 -15.99 12.76
CA ALA A 115 21.24 -15.42 13.65
C ALA A 115 22.64 -15.46 13.02
N THR A 116 22.99 -16.55 12.32
CA THR A 116 24.25 -16.63 11.57
C THR A 116 24.32 -15.61 10.44
N LEU A 117 23.24 -15.43 9.67
CA LEU A 117 23.18 -14.43 8.59
C LEU A 117 23.26 -13.00 9.12
N ALA A 118 22.59 -12.72 10.24
CA ALA A 118 22.66 -11.42 10.93
C ALA A 118 24.08 -11.16 11.46
N GLY A 119 24.72 -12.17 12.06
CA GLY A 119 26.08 -12.09 12.57
C GLY A 119 27.12 -11.84 11.47
N ALA A 120 26.99 -12.54 10.33
CA ALA A 120 27.84 -12.30 9.16
C ALA A 120 27.66 -10.88 8.60
N THR A 121 26.43 -10.36 8.65
CA THR A 121 26.14 -8.98 8.22
C THR A 121 26.78 -7.95 9.17
N GLN A 122 26.58 -8.11 10.47
CA GLN A 122 27.18 -7.25 11.49
C GLN A 122 28.70 -7.24 11.40
N LEU A 123 29.33 -8.39 11.12
CA LEU A 123 30.76 -8.47 10.90
C LEU A 123 31.23 -7.60 9.74
N ALA A 124 30.54 -7.66 8.59
CA ALA A 124 30.84 -6.83 7.44
C ALA A 124 30.67 -5.33 7.76
N GLU A 125 29.58 -4.96 8.43
CA GLU A 125 29.32 -3.58 8.86
C GLU A 125 30.40 -3.05 9.80
N HIS A 126 30.80 -3.84 10.80
CA HIS A 126 31.87 -3.46 11.72
C HIS A 126 33.20 -3.25 11.00
N CYS A 127 33.57 -4.16 10.08
CA CYS A 127 34.78 -3.97 9.27
C CYS A 127 34.71 -2.71 8.39
N LEU A 128 33.55 -2.43 7.77
CA LEU A 128 33.32 -1.22 6.99
C LEU A 128 33.43 0.04 7.85
N GLN A 129 32.80 0.07 9.02
CA GLN A 129 32.79 1.21 9.93
C GLN A 129 34.18 1.49 10.50
N CYS A 130 34.89 0.47 11.00
CA CYS A 130 36.26 0.60 11.48
C CYS A 130 37.19 1.12 10.38
N GLY A 131 37.15 0.51 9.19
CA GLY A 131 37.98 0.90 8.06
C GLY A 131 37.69 2.32 7.57
N LEU A 132 36.41 2.69 7.45
CA LEU A 132 36.00 4.02 7.02
C LEU A 132 36.42 5.07 8.05
N HIS A 133 36.20 4.83 9.35
CA HIS A 133 36.55 5.77 10.40
C HIS A 133 38.06 6.09 10.42
N ALA A 134 38.91 5.06 10.30
CA ALA A 134 40.35 5.23 10.24
C ALA A 134 40.79 6.04 9.00
N LEU A 135 40.18 5.76 7.84
CA LEU A 135 40.47 6.49 6.61
C LEU A 135 39.94 7.92 6.63
N GLU A 136 38.77 8.19 7.21
CA GLU A 136 38.22 9.54 7.39
C GLU A 136 39.18 10.39 8.24
N GLN A 137 39.71 9.86 9.35
CA GLN A 137 40.68 10.57 10.18
C GLN A 137 41.99 10.88 9.41
N GLN A 138 42.48 9.92 8.63
CA GLN A 138 43.68 10.10 7.81
C GLN A 138 43.47 11.17 6.72
N PHE A 139 42.30 11.15 6.06
CA PHE A 139 41.96 12.12 5.04
C PHE A 139 41.73 13.51 5.64
N ALA A 140 41.02 13.62 6.76
CA ALA A 140 40.83 14.88 7.47
C ALA A 140 42.18 15.52 7.84
N THR A 141 43.13 14.74 8.35
CA THR A 141 44.48 15.21 8.68
C THR A 141 45.23 15.74 7.45
N ARG A 142 45.07 15.10 6.28
CA ARG A 142 45.84 15.42 5.07
C ARG A 142 45.19 16.49 4.19
N HIS A 143 43.87 16.47 4.10
CA HIS A 143 43.09 17.21 3.11
C HIS A 143 42.01 18.11 3.72
N GLY A 144 41.83 18.07 5.05
CA GLY A 144 40.71 18.72 5.72
C GLY A 144 39.40 17.96 5.58
N ASN A 145 38.32 18.55 6.06
CA ASN A 145 36.95 18.05 5.94
C ASN A 145 36.26 18.70 4.73
N VAL A 146 35.36 17.96 4.08
CA VAL A 146 34.56 18.51 2.98
C VAL A 146 33.47 19.40 3.55
N ILE A 147 33.46 20.67 3.16
CA ILE A 147 32.47 21.67 3.59
C ILE A 147 31.57 22.03 2.40
N ALA A 148 30.26 21.95 2.60
CA ALA A 148 29.27 22.38 1.61
C ALA A 148 29.08 23.90 1.59
N GLU A 149 28.34 24.43 0.62
CA GLU A 149 28.10 25.88 0.49
C GLU A 149 27.35 26.49 1.69
N ASP A 150 26.53 25.69 2.37
CA ASP A 150 25.80 26.07 3.59
C ASP A 150 26.66 25.99 4.88
N GLY A 151 27.94 25.63 4.75
CA GLY A 151 28.87 25.47 5.87
C GLY A 151 28.80 24.13 6.58
N SER A 152 27.92 23.21 6.16
CA SER A 152 27.80 21.89 6.77
C SER A 152 28.95 20.95 6.36
N VAL A 153 29.45 20.17 7.32
CA VAL A 153 30.47 19.15 7.08
C VAL A 153 29.84 17.94 6.40
N GLN A 154 30.36 17.57 5.23
CA GLN A 154 29.91 16.41 4.47
C GLN A 154 30.74 15.18 4.83
N ARG A 155 30.07 14.02 4.92
CA ARG A 155 30.70 12.72 5.12
C ARG A 155 30.28 11.74 4.03
N LEU A 156 31.07 10.69 3.86
CA LEU A 156 30.74 9.61 2.94
C LEU A 156 29.53 8.85 3.48
N VAL A 157 28.65 8.44 2.58
CA VAL A 157 27.56 7.50 2.83
C VAL A 157 27.88 6.21 2.10
N VAL A 158 27.88 5.10 2.81
CA VAL A 158 28.08 3.77 2.22
C VAL A 158 26.77 3.02 2.25
N PHE A 159 26.18 2.78 1.08
CA PHE A 159 25.02 1.91 0.93
C PHE A 159 25.46 0.48 0.72
N GLY A 160 24.92 -0.43 1.53
CA GLY A 160 24.95 -1.86 1.28
C GLY A 160 23.74 -2.26 0.43
N LEU A 161 23.98 -2.96 -0.66
CA LEU A 161 22.92 -3.54 -1.51
C LEU A 161 22.81 -5.05 -1.27
N GLY A 162 21.87 -5.69 -1.98
CA GLY A 162 21.75 -7.15 -2.00
C GLY A 162 21.59 -7.75 -0.60
N LYS A 163 22.45 -8.73 -0.26
CA LYS A 163 22.40 -9.44 1.03
C LYS A 163 22.86 -8.58 2.21
N LEU A 164 23.84 -7.69 1.99
CA LEU A 164 24.31 -6.77 3.02
C LEU A 164 23.24 -5.74 3.38
N GLY A 165 22.63 -5.13 2.38
CA GLY A 165 21.52 -4.19 2.58
C GLY A 165 20.33 -4.86 3.28
N GLY A 166 20.03 -6.10 2.86
CA GLY A 166 18.99 -6.94 3.45
C GLY A 166 19.29 -7.45 4.85
N GLY A 167 20.50 -7.26 5.40
CA GLY A 167 20.85 -7.78 6.73
C GLY A 167 20.93 -9.31 6.79
N GLU A 168 21.26 -9.96 5.67
CA GLU A 168 21.21 -11.41 5.50
C GLU A 168 22.39 -11.96 4.66
N LEU A 169 23.59 -11.43 4.89
CA LEU A 169 24.83 -11.96 4.30
C LEU A 169 25.01 -13.44 4.65
N ASN A 170 25.34 -14.25 3.64
CA ASN A 170 25.81 -15.62 3.88
C ASN A 170 27.29 -15.60 4.26
N PHE A 171 27.81 -16.75 4.69
CA PHE A 171 29.12 -16.83 5.35
C PHE A 171 30.29 -16.26 4.52
N SER A 172 30.33 -16.55 3.21
CA SER A 172 31.38 -16.10 2.30
C SER A 172 30.75 -15.41 1.08
N SER A 173 30.36 -14.15 1.29
CA SER A 173 29.71 -13.30 0.31
C SER A 173 30.55 -12.07 -0.02
N ASP A 174 30.37 -11.54 -1.23
CA ASP A 174 30.83 -10.19 -1.57
C ASP A 174 29.96 -9.15 -0.86
N VAL A 175 30.52 -7.97 -0.59
CA VAL A 175 29.79 -6.79 -0.14
C VAL A 175 29.52 -5.88 -1.33
N ASP A 176 28.25 -5.83 -1.73
CA ASP A 176 27.77 -4.95 -2.80
C ASP A 176 27.60 -3.53 -2.24
N LEU A 177 28.47 -2.60 -2.66
CA LEU A 177 28.50 -1.23 -2.11
C LEU A 177 28.25 -0.15 -3.17
N VAL A 178 27.56 0.92 -2.74
CA VAL A 178 27.46 2.18 -3.48
C VAL A 178 27.85 3.32 -2.56
N TYR A 179 28.73 4.20 -3.02
CA TYR A 179 29.17 5.36 -2.26
C TYR A 179 28.46 6.63 -2.73
N ALA A 180 28.01 7.42 -1.76
CA ALA A 180 27.34 8.68 -2.01
C ALA A 180 27.71 9.74 -0.97
N TYR A 181 27.29 10.98 -1.19
CA TYR A 181 27.44 12.05 -0.21
C TYR A 181 26.32 13.09 -0.38
N PRO A 182 25.92 13.82 0.67
CA PRO A 182 24.69 14.64 0.62
C PRO A 182 24.77 15.82 -0.35
N GLN A 183 25.77 16.68 -0.17
CA GLN A 183 25.91 17.91 -0.94
C GLN A 183 27.29 18.06 -1.60
N ARG A 184 27.34 18.86 -2.66
CA ARG A 184 28.61 19.30 -3.25
C ARG A 184 29.35 20.22 -2.27
N GLY A 185 30.65 20.34 -2.46
CA GLY A 185 31.51 21.13 -1.59
C GLY A 185 32.97 20.91 -1.92
N GLN A 186 33.85 21.44 -1.07
CA GLN A 186 35.29 21.28 -1.19
C GLN A 186 35.93 21.06 0.17
N SER A 187 37.07 20.36 0.21
CA SER A 187 37.81 20.15 1.45
C SER A 187 38.52 21.43 1.92
N ASP A 188 38.57 21.65 3.22
CA ASP A 188 39.11 22.88 3.85
C ASP A 188 40.62 22.83 4.17
N GLY A 189 41.32 21.76 3.76
CA GLY A 189 42.76 21.65 3.92
C GLY A 189 43.58 22.52 2.96
N ALA A 190 44.90 22.52 3.14
CA ALA A 190 45.83 23.38 2.39
C ALA A 190 45.77 23.21 0.85
N ARG A 191 45.29 22.07 0.36
CA ARG A 191 45.00 21.82 -1.06
C ARG A 191 43.57 21.30 -1.17
N PRO A 192 42.58 22.19 -1.40
CA PRO A 192 41.18 21.80 -1.50
C PRO A 192 40.96 20.75 -2.58
N LEU A 193 40.20 19.71 -2.24
CA LEU A 193 39.68 18.72 -3.18
C LEU A 193 38.18 18.93 -3.29
N ALA A 194 37.64 18.86 -4.51
CA ALA A 194 36.19 18.81 -4.69
C ALA A 194 35.62 17.56 -4.00
N ALA A 195 34.41 17.66 -3.43
CA ALA A 195 33.75 16.57 -2.72
C ALA A 195 33.76 15.25 -3.50
N GLU A 196 33.45 15.31 -4.80
CA GLU A 196 33.46 14.14 -5.70
C GLU A 196 34.82 13.44 -5.72
N GLU A 197 35.90 14.20 -5.85
CA GLU A 197 37.26 13.68 -5.89
C GLU A 197 37.72 13.15 -4.53
N TYR A 198 37.42 13.89 -3.45
CA TYR A 198 37.73 13.49 -2.09
C TYR A 198 37.09 12.14 -1.75
N PHE A 199 35.78 12.03 -1.95
CA PHE A 199 35.01 10.83 -1.62
C PHE A 199 35.28 9.66 -2.58
N ALA A 200 35.59 9.91 -3.85
CA ALA A 200 36.03 8.86 -4.76
C ALA A 200 37.36 8.25 -4.30
N ARG A 201 38.34 9.06 -3.89
CA ARG A 201 39.62 8.58 -3.37
C ARG A 201 39.46 7.84 -2.04
N LEU A 202 38.63 8.37 -1.13
CA LEU A 202 38.31 7.73 0.15
C LEU A 202 37.66 6.35 -0.07
N GLY A 203 36.63 6.28 -0.92
CA GLY A 203 35.92 5.04 -1.24
C GLY A 203 36.82 4.00 -1.92
N GLN A 204 37.73 4.41 -2.81
CA GLN A 204 38.72 3.50 -3.41
C GLN A 204 39.68 2.92 -2.38
N GLN A 205 40.14 3.72 -1.42
CA GLN A 205 41.02 3.23 -0.34
C GLN A 205 40.28 2.30 0.62
N LEU A 206 39.01 2.59 0.93
CA LEU A 206 38.17 1.70 1.73
C LEU A 206 37.97 0.34 1.04
N ALA A 207 37.62 0.36 -0.25
CA ALA A 207 37.46 -0.87 -1.03
C ALA A 207 38.75 -1.70 -1.01
N ARG A 208 39.91 -1.06 -1.24
CA ARG A 208 41.22 -1.71 -1.19
C ARG A 208 41.56 -2.28 0.19
N LEU A 209 41.31 -1.51 1.26
CA LEU A 209 41.60 -1.93 2.64
C LEU A 209 40.88 -3.25 3.00
N LEU A 210 39.67 -3.44 2.49
CA LEU A 210 38.86 -4.62 2.72
C LEU A 210 39.18 -5.80 1.78
N ASP A 211 39.37 -5.52 0.48
CA ASP A 211 39.43 -6.52 -0.59
C ASP A 211 40.83 -7.11 -0.84
N GLU A 212 41.91 -6.33 -0.61
CA GLU A 212 43.28 -6.76 -0.92
C GLU A 212 43.66 -8.05 -0.17
N THR A 213 44.24 -9.04 -0.85
CA THR A 213 44.66 -10.28 -0.17
C THR A 213 46.07 -10.14 0.39
N THR A 214 46.25 -10.27 1.70
CA THR A 214 47.54 -10.25 2.42
C THR A 214 47.89 -11.65 2.97
N ALA A 215 48.98 -11.77 3.73
CA ALA A 215 49.34 -13.02 4.40
C ALA A 215 48.26 -13.52 5.39
N GLU A 216 47.48 -12.58 5.95
CA GLU A 216 46.34 -12.83 6.83
C GLU A 216 45.02 -13.10 6.08
N GLY A 217 45.04 -13.07 4.73
CA GLY A 217 43.87 -13.25 3.87
C GLY A 217 43.24 -11.92 3.44
N PHE A 218 41.92 -11.86 3.38
CA PHE A 218 41.14 -10.68 3.03
C PHE A 218 40.08 -10.40 4.12
N SER A 219 39.55 -9.17 4.18
CA SER A 219 38.42 -8.86 5.07
C SER A 219 37.11 -9.22 4.35
N HIS A 220 36.78 -8.50 3.29
CA HIS A 220 35.58 -8.72 2.49
C HIS A 220 35.87 -8.37 1.03
N ARG A 221 35.31 -9.16 0.11
CA ARG A 221 35.38 -8.86 -1.31
C ARG A 221 34.40 -7.75 -1.65
N VAL A 222 34.87 -6.67 -2.26
CA VAL A 222 34.06 -5.45 -2.48
C VAL A 222 33.60 -5.38 -3.93
N ASP A 223 32.29 -5.31 -4.15
CA ASP A 223 31.69 -5.11 -5.48
C ASP A 223 31.05 -3.71 -5.58
N LEU A 224 31.57 -2.89 -6.49
CA LEU A 224 31.06 -1.54 -6.77
C LEU A 224 30.26 -1.45 -8.08
N ARG A 225 29.98 -2.57 -8.76
CA ARG A 225 29.40 -2.58 -10.11
C ARG A 225 27.93 -2.16 -10.16
N LEU A 226 27.22 -2.21 -9.04
CA LEU A 226 25.79 -1.84 -8.94
C LEU A 226 25.57 -0.33 -8.74
N ARG A 227 26.63 0.48 -8.72
CA ARG A 227 26.52 1.95 -8.68
C ARG A 227 25.97 2.52 -10.00
N PRO A 228 25.38 3.73 -10.00
CA PRO A 228 24.94 4.39 -11.21
C PRO A 228 26.00 4.41 -12.32
N PHE A 229 25.60 4.10 -13.56
CA PHE A 229 26.48 3.90 -14.73
C PHE A 229 27.49 2.74 -14.63
N GLY A 230 27.36 1.87 -13.62
CA GLY A 230 28.19 0.68 -13.44
C GLY A 230 29.68 0.99 -13.38
N THR A 231 30.50 0.17 -14.05
CA THR A 231 31.97 0.33 -14.07
C THR A 231 32.44 1.63 -14.71
N ALA A 232 31.66 2.20 -15.64
CA ALA A 232 31.95 3.48 -16.29
C ALA A 232 31.58 4.68 -15.40
N GLY A 233 30.78 4.46 -14.36
CA GLY A 233 30.34 5.49 -13.43
C GLY A 233 31.41 5.92 -12.44
N ARG A 234 31.21 7.12 -11.89
CA ARG A 234 31.99 7.64 -10.76
C ARG A 234 31.88 6.70 -9.56
N VAL A 235 32.94 6.65 -8.75
CA VAL A 235 32.99 5.80 -7.55
C VAL A 235 32.05 6.30 -6.46
N ALA A 236 31.92 7.63 -6.33
CA ALA A 236 31.00 8.29 -5.41
C ALA A 236 30.20 9.37 -6.16
N LEU A 237 28.93 9.56 -5.79
CA LEU A 237 28.03 10.57 -6.37
C LEU A 237 27.33 11.39 -5.28
N SER A 238 27.06 12.66 -5.55
CA SER A 238 26.17 13.45 -4.68
C SER A 238 24.74 12.92 -4.74
N PHE A 239 23.94 13.06 -3.69
CA PHE A 239 22.51 12.69 -3.71
C PHE A 239 21.74 13.31 -4.87
N ALA A 240 21.97 14.61 -5.15
CA ALA A 240 21.38 15.27 -6.32
C ALA A 240 21.75 14.60 -7.66
N GLY A 241 22.95 14.00 -7.74
CA GLY A 241 23.40 13.27 -8.92
C GLY A 241 22.76 11.88 -9.03
N MET A 242 22.56 11.22 -7.89
CA MET A 242 21.81 9.95 -7.83
C MET A 242 20.35 10.16 -8.19
N ASP A 243 19.70 11.21 -7.68
CA ASP A 243 18.32 11.56 -8.03
C ASP A 243 18.16 11.78 -9.53
N GLN A 244 19.06 12.58 -10.13
CA GLN A 244 19.03 12.83 -11.57
C GLN A 244 19.20 11.54 -12.39
N TYR A 245 20.05 10.62 -11.94
CA TYR A 245 20.25 9.33 -12.60
C TYR A 245 18.99 8.47 -12.54
N PHE A 246 18.44 8.21 -11.35
CA PHE A 246 17.27 7.33 -11.22
C PHE A 246 16.02 7.89 -11.89
N GLN A 247 15.88 9.21 -11.95
CA GLN A 247 14.77 9.85 -12.66
C GLN A 247 14.87 9.72 -14.19
N ARG A 248 16.08 9.67 -14.76
CA ARG A 248 16.29 9.73 -16.22
C ARG A 248 16.69 8.40 -16.85
N GLU A 249 17.57 7.66 -16.19
CA GLU A 249 18.26 6.49 -16.72
C GLU A 249 17.93 5.20 -15.95
N GLY A 250 17.28 5.32 -14.79
CA GLY A 250 17.01 4.22 -13.87
C GLY A 250 16.19 3.09 -14.50
N ARG A 251 16.72 1.87 -14.47
CA ARG A 251 16.15 0.67 -15.09
C ARG A 251 15.38 -0.20 -14.11
N ASP A 252 14.51 -1.07 -14.63
CA ASP A 252 13.67 -1.95 -13.81
C ASP A 252 14.50 -2.92 -12.95
N TRP A 253 15.62 -3.45 -13.46
CA TRP A 253 16.51 -4.32 -12.66
C TRP A 253 17.19 -3.58 -11.50
N GLU A 254 17.41 -2.27 -11.62
CA GLU A 254 18.00 -1.46 -10.54
C GLU A 254 17.01 -1.34 -9.37
N ARG A 255 15.70 -1.37 -9.63
CA ARG A 255 14.71 -1.44 -8.54
C ARG A 255 14.89 -2.68 -7.69
N TYR A 256 15.18 -3.84 -8.31
CA TYR A 256 15.48 -5.07 -7.56
C TYR A 256 16.73 -4.93 -6.69
N ALA A 257 17.78 -4.30 -7.22
CA ALA A 257 19.02 -4.08 -6.48
C ALA A 257 18.82 -3.14 -5.28
N TRP A 258 18.06 -2.05 -5.48
CA TRP A 258 17.80 -1.02 -4.47
C TRP A 258 16.68 -1.37 -3.48
N LEU A 259 15.87 -2.41 -3.75
CA LEU A 259 14.82 -2.91 -2.85
C LEU A 259 15.36 -3.21 -1.44
N LYS A 260 16.56 -3.79 -1.37
CA LYS A 260 17.22 -4.15 -0.11
C LYS A 260 18.21 -3.09 0.38
N ALA A 261 18.35 -1.95 -0.29
CA ALA A 261 19.38 -0.96 0.04
C ALA A 261 19.25 -0.46 1.49
N ARG A 262 20.40 -0.28 2.16
CA ARG A 262 20.51 0.27 3.51
C ARG A 262 21.82 1.05 3.64
N ALA A 263 21.83 2.15 4.37
CA ALA A 263 23.07 2.81 4.75
C ALA A 263 23.77 1.99 5.85
N VAL A 264 25.00 1.54 5.61
CA VAL A 264 25.73 0.59 6.48
C VAL A 264 26.97 1.19 7.16
N ALA A 265 27.51 2.28 6.63
CA ALA A 265 28.63 3.01 7.21
C ALA A 265 28.64 4.47 6.77
N GLY A 266 29.35 5.31 7.53
CA GLY A 266 29.48 6.74 7.26
C GLY A 266 28.34 7.56 7.87
N ASP A 267 27.75 8.46 7.10
CA ASP A 267 26.55 9.21 7.51
C ASP A 267 25.28 8.41 7.23
N VAL A 268 24.96 7.50 8.16
CA VAL A 268 23.82 6.58 8.06
C VAL A 268 22.49 7.34 8.05
N ASP A 269 22.35 8.38 8.87
CA ASP A 269 21.11 9.14 8.98
C ASP A 269 20.79 9.86 7.67
N ALA A 270 21.78 10.52 7.04
CA ALA A 270 21.60 11.14 5.74
C ALA A 270 21.28 10.11 4.64
N GLY A 271 21.92 8.93 4.69
CA GLY A 271 21.67 7.84 3.75
C GLY A 271 20.26 7.26 3.84
N GLU A 272 19.78 6.96 5.05
CA GLU A 272 18.42 6.46 5.25
C GLU A 272 17.37 7.51 4.88
N ALA A 273 17.59 8.78 5.20
CA ALA A 273 16.71 9.87 4.77
C ALA A 273 16.63 9.98 3.24
N TRP A 274 17.75 9.78 2.52
CA TRP A 274 17.73 9.75 1.05
C TRP A 274 17.06 8.49 0.48
N LEU A 275 17.20 7.32 1.13
CA LEU A 275 16.46 6.12 0.71
C LEU A 275 14.94 6.32 0.77
N GLU A 276 14.43 7.14 1.70
CA GLU A 276 13.03 7.55 1.74
C GLU A 276 12.61 8.33 0.49
N THR A 277 13.46 9.22 -0.01
CA THR A 277 13.19 9.98 -1.26
C THR A 277 13.29 9.11 -2.50
N LEU A 278 14.11 8.04 -2.47
CA LEU A 278 14.23 7.06 -3.54
C LEU A 278 13.05 6.07 -3.60
N ARG A 279 12.25 5.93 -2.54
CA ARG A 279 11.13 4.97 -2.49
C ARG A 279 10.21 4.98 -3.72
N PRO A 280 9.83 6.12 -4.32
CA PRO A 280 8.98 6.14 -5.51
C PRO A 280 9.63 5.51 -6.75
N PHE A 281 10.97 5.50 -6.84
CA PHE A 281 11.71 4.80 -7.89
C PHE A 281 11.65 3.27 -7.69
N VAL A 282 11.86 2.80 -6.46
CA VAL A 282 11.87 1.37 -6.12
C VAL A 282 10.44 0.80 -6.11
N TYR A 283 9.55 1.42 -5.35
CA TYR A 283 8.17 1.01 -5.14
C TYR A 283 7.23 1.98 -5.84
N ARG A 284 6.94 1.70 -7.11
CA ARG A 284 6.01 2.53 -7.90
C ARG A 284 4.65 2.58 -7.19
N ARG A 285 4.07 3.79 -7.13
CA ARG A 285 2.74 4.01 -6.53
C ARG A 285 1.65 3.12 -7.13
N TYR A 286 1.80 2.75 -8.41
CA TYR A 286 0.87 1.91 -9.15
C TYR A 286 1.43 0.51 -9.30
N LEU A 287 0.52 -0.47 -9.46
CA LEU A 287 0.94 -1.86 -9.61
C LEU A 287 1.82 -2.05 -10.86
N ASP A 288 3.04 -2.50 -10.64
CA ASP A 288 4.08 -2.56 -11.67
C ASP A 288 4.18 -3.94 -12.33
N PHE A 289 3.18 -4.31 -13.12
CA PHE A 289 3.17 -5.63 -13.79
C PHE A 289 4.24 -5.76 -14.89
N THR A 290 4.85 -4.67 -15.36
CA THR A 290 6.02 -4.77 -16.26
C THR A 290 7.24 -5.38 -15.56
N ALA A 291 7.30 -5.36 -14.22
CA ALA A 291 8.36 -6.03 -13.46
C ALA A 291 8.36 -7.56 -13.69
N LEU A 292 7.21 -8.17 -14.04
CA LEU A 292 7.13 -9.60 -14.33
C LEU A 292 7.82 -9.98 -15.65
N ASP A 293 7.79 -9.11 -16.66
CA ASP A 293 8.49 -9.36 -17.92
C ASP A 293 10.00 -9.40 -17.73
N GLY A 294 10.53 -8.41 -17.01
CA GLY A 294 11.95 -8.35 -16.67
C GLY A 294 12.42 -9.61 -15.95
N LEU A 295 11.56 -10.21 -15.10
CA LEU A 295 11.87 -11.49 -14.45
C LEU A 295 11.81 -12.68 -15.41
N ARG A 296 10.82 -12.74 -16.31
CA ARG A 296 10.72 -13.81 -17.31
C ARG A 296 11.96 -13.80 -18.20
N GLU A 297 12.37 -12.62 -18.66
CA GLU A 297 13.60 -12.42 -19.43
C GLU A 297 14.84 -12.83 -18.63
N MET A 298 14.94 -12.38 -17.37
CA MET A 298 16.08 -12.72 -16.51
C MET A 298 16.14 -14.22 -16.21
N LYS A 299 15.00 -14.88 -15.93
CA LYS A 299 14.91 -16.33 -15.74
C LYS A 299 15.32 -17.07 -17.01
N ALA A 300 14.81 -16.66 -18.17
CA ALA A 300 15.14 -17.26 -19.45
C ALA A 300 16.65 -17.16 -19.72
N ALA A 301 17.25 -15.99 -19.47
CA ALA A 301 18.68 -15.77 -19.61
C ALA A 301 19.50 -16.65 -18.65
N ILE A 302 19.13 -16.72 -17.37
CA ILE A 302 19.80 -17.57 -16.37
C ILE A 302 19.68 -19.05 -16.76
N THR A 303 18.48 -19.49 -17.13
CA THR A 303 18.23 -20.89 -17.52
C THR A 303 19.06 -21.27 -18.75
N ALA A 304 19.12 -20.39 -19.76
CA ALA A 304 19.94 -20.59 -20.96
C ALA A 304 21.45 -20.61 -20.65
N GLU A 305 21.93 -19.76 -19.74
CA GLU A 305 23.33 -19.76 -19.28
C GLU A 305 23.67 -21.05 -18.54
N MET A 306 22.76 -21.53 -17.69
CA MET A 306 22.94 -22.75 -16.89
C MET A 306 22.91 -24.03 -17.71
N ALA A 307 22.02 -24.12 -18.70
CA ALA A 307 21.94 -25.25 -19.63
C ALA A 307 23.25 -25.45 -20.42
N ARG A 308 24.02 -24.37 -20.66
CA ARG A 308 25.32 -24.43 -21.34
C ARG A 308 26.46 -24.97 -20.45
N HIS A 309 26.31 -24.98 -19.13
CA HIS A 309 27.40 -25.28 -18.18
C HIS A 309 27.17 -26.50 -17.30
N ASP A 310 26.08 -27.26 -17.50
CA ASP A 310 25.71 -28.47 -16.74
C ASP A 310 25.66 -28.25 -15.20
N ARG A 311 25.24 -27.04 -14.77
CA ARG A 311 25.23 -26.59 -13.36
C ARG A 311 23.91 -26.84 -12.62
N LEU A 312 23.29 -28.01 -12.79
CA LEU A 312 22.03 -28.36 -12.11
C LEU A 312 22.17 -28.48 -10.57
N ASP A 313 23.40 -28.71 -10.11
CA ASP A 313 23.78 -28.87 -8.68
C ASP A 313 24.09 -27.53 -7.96
N ASP A 314 23.72 -26.38 -8.54
CA ASP A 314 23.84 -25.07 -7.89
C ASP A 314 22.59 -24.77 -7.04
N ILE A 315 22.73 -24.71 -5.71
CA ILE A 315 21.59 -24.52 -4.78
C ILE A 315 21.03 -23.10 -4.77
N LYS A 316 21.74 -22.14 -5.36
CA LYS A 316 21.31 -20.73 -5.43
C LYS A 316 20.66 -20.42 -6.76
N ARG A 317 21.29 -20.82 -7.87
CA ARG A 317 20.88 -20.46 -9.23
C ARG A 317 20.04 -21.54 -9.90
N GLY A 318 20.17 -22.80 -9.50
CA GLY A 318 19.43 -23.91 -10.09
C GLY A 318 17.92 -23.84 -9.85
N PRO A 319 17.13 -24.65 -10.58
CA PRO A 319 15.69 -24.73 -10.39
C PRO A 319 15.36 -25.03 -8.93
N GLY A 320 14.42 -24.29 -8.35
CA GLY A 320 14.06 -24.41 -6.94
C GLY A 320 15.09 -23.84 -5.96
N GLY A 321 16.08 -23.10 -6.46
CA GLY A 321 17.17 -22.55 -5.66
C GLY A 321 16.79 -21.26 -4.93
N ILE A 322 17.72 -20.78 -4.11
CA ILE A 322 17.52 -19.60 -3.25
C ILE A 322 17.11 -18.36 -4.04
N ARG A 323 17.66 -18.17 -5.24
CA ARG A 323 17.37 -17.00 -6.08
C ARG A 323 15.92 -16.97 -6.55
N GLU A 324 15.28 -18.13 -6.78
CA GLU A 324 13.87 -18.17 -7.15
C GLU A 324 12.96 -17.74 -5.99
N ILE A 325 13.31 -18.07 -4.74
CA ILE A 325 12.61 -17.57 -3.55
C ILE A 325 12.78 -16.06 -3.41
N GLU A 326 14.02 -15.57 -3.54
CA GLU A 326 14.34 -14.13 -3.50
C GLU A 326 13.53 -13.38 -4.56
N PHE A 327 13.52 -13.88 -5.80
CA PHE A 327 12.76 -13.28 -6.89
C PHE A 327 11.27 -13.31 -6.63
N LEU A 328 10.68 -14.45 -6.26
CA LEU A 328 9.24 -14.54 -5.97
C LEU A 328 8.80 -13.47 -4.98
N ALA A 329 9.48 -13.35 -3.84
CA ALA A 329 9.15 -12.35 -2.83
C ALA A 329 9.36 -10.93 -3.36
N GLN A 330 10.52 -10.61 -3.92
CA GLN A 330 10.86 -9.26 -4.40
C GLN A 330 9.92 -8.80 -5.53
N SER A 331 9.47 -9.71 -6.38
CA SER A 331 8.52 -9.40 -7.46
C SER A 331 7.20 -8.91 -6.90
N LEU A 332 6.66 -9.62 -5.92
CA LEU A 332 5.41 -9.24 -5.25
C LEU A 332 5.60 -7.93 -4.47
N GLN A 333 6.77 -7.71 -3.86
CA GLN A 333 7.11 -6.45 -3.22
C GLN A 333 7.19 -5.28 -4.21
N LEU A 334 7.77 -5.45 -5.40
CA LEU A 334 7.83 -4.39 -6.41
C LEU A 334 6.44 -4.09 -6.99
N ILE A 335 5.62 -5.12 -7.19
CA ILE A 335 4.25 -4.95 -7.68
C ILE A 335 3.38 -4.22 -6.65
N ARG A 336 3.44 -4.58 -5.36
CA ARG A 336 2.49 -4.13 -4.33
C ARG A 336 3.03 -3.11 -3.34
N GLY A 337 4.35 -3.08 -3.13
CA GLY A 337 5.01 -2.30 -2.06
C GLY A 337 4.78 -0.80 -2.18
N GLY A 338 4.47 -0.27 -3.36
CA GLY A 338 4.09 1.14 -3.51
C GLY A 338 2.82 1.50 -2.74
N ARG A 339 1.85 0.59 -2.70
CA ARG A 339 0.55 0.78 -2.03
C ARG A 339 0.48 0.16 -0.64
N GLU A 340 1.32 -0.82 -0.37
CA GLU A 340 1.34 -1.58 0.87
C GLU A 340 2.71 -1.42 1.55
N PRO A 341 2.90 -0.36 2.37
CA PRO A 341 4.20 -0.09 3.01
C PRO A 341 4.73 -1.25 3.85
N ARG A 342 3.85 -2.09 4.42
CA ARG A 342 4.22 -3.29 5.17
C ARG A 342 4.97 -4.33 4.32
N LEU A 343 4.85 -4.27 2.99
CA LEU A 343 5.57 -5.15 2.07
C LEU A 343 6.97 -4.61 1.73
N ARG A 344 7.39 -3.45 2.24
CA ARG A 344 8.72 -2.85 1.96
C ARG A 344 9.85 -3.41 2.84
N GLU A 345 9.65 -4.61 3.38
CA GLU A 345 10.63 -5.32 4.20
C GLU A 345 11.91 -5.62 3.40
N ARG A 346 13.08 -5.27 3.97
CA ARG A 346 14.39 -5.52 3.31
C ARG A 346 14.83 -6.98 3.43
N ARG A 347 14.46 -7.64 4.54
CA ARG A 347 14.81 -9.05 4.84
C ARG A 347 13.81 -10.00 4.20
N LEU A 348 14.29 -11.11 3.63
CA LEU A 348 13.42 -12.05 2.90
C LEU A 348 12.34 -12.70 3.78
N LEU A 349 12.68 -13.22 4.97
CA LEU A 349 11.70 -13.92 5.80
C LEU A 349 10.58 -13.00 6.33
N PRO A 350 10.87 -11.81 6.87
CA PRO A 350 9.84 -10.81 7.17
C PRO A 350 9.01 -10.42 5.94
N ALA A 351 9.64 -10.29 4.76
CA ALA A 351 8.90 -10.01 3.52
C ALA A 351 7.91 -11.14 3.17
N LEU A 352 8.31 -12.41 3.27
CA LEU A 352 7.41 -13.56 3.07
C LEU A 352 6.25 -13.55 4.07
N GLN A 353 6.52 -13.25 5.35
CA GLN A 353 5.47 -13.13 6.37
C GLN A 353 4.50 -12.00 6.05
N ALA A 354 5.00 -10.84 5.63
CA ALA A 354 4.19 -9.71 5.23
C ALA A 354 3.34 -10.03 3.99
N LEU A 355 3.89 -10.76 3.02
CA LEU A 355 3.16 -11.22 1.83
C LEU A 355 2.04 -12.20 2.17
N VAL A 356 2.25 -13.11 3.14
CA VAL A 356 1.20 -14.00 3.65
C VAL A 356 0.12 -13.21 4.39
N ALA A 357 0.52 -12.30 5.28
CA ALA A 357 -0.42 -11.45 6.02
C ALA A 357 -1.25 -10.54 5.09
N ALA A 358 -0.69 -10.14 3.95
CA ALA A 358 -1.37 -9.38 2.90
C ALA A 358 -2.19 -10.26 1.93
N GLY A 359 -2.22 -11.59 2.12
CA GLY A 359 -2.93 -12.53 1.26
C GLY A 359 -2.39 -12.62 -0.17
N GLN A 360 -1.13 -12.24 -0.40
CA GLN A 360 -0.46 -12.35 -1.70
C GLN A 360 0.14 -13.75 -1.92
N ILE A 361 0.43 -14.45 -0.83
CA ILE A 361 0.82 -15.87 -0.81
C ILE A 361 -0.09 -16.52 0.23
N ASP A 362 -0.65 -17.69 -0.05
CA ASP A 362 -1.41 -18.43 0.96
C ASP A 362 -0.48 -18.94 2.08
N GLN A 363 -1.10 -19.31 3.21
CA GLN A 363 -0.36 -19.69 4.41
C GLN A 363 0.49 -20.95 4.22
N GLU A 364 0.02 -21.92 3.45
CA GLU A 364 0.73 -23.18 3.20
C GLU A 364 1.99 -22.92 2.36
N ASN A 365 1.84 -22.21 1.26
CA ASN A 365 2.93 -21.83 0.37
C ASN A 365 3.96 -20.95 1.08
N GLY A 366 3.53 -19.99 1.89
CA GLY A 366 4.43 -19.16 2.69
C GLY A 366 5.27 -19.96 3.69
N GLN A 367 4.68 -20.96 4.35
CA GLN A 367 5.40 -21.86 5.26
C GLN A 367 6.39 -22.76 4.51
N ALA A 368 5.99 -23.27 3.36
CA ALA A 368 6.85 -24.11 2.51
C ALA A 368 8.08 -23.33 2.01
N LEU A 369 7.88 -22.11 1.48
CA LEU A 369 8.97 -21.24 1.03
C LEU A 369 9.91 -20.84 2.17
N THR A 370 9.37 -20.58 3.37
CA THR A 370 10.16 -20.29 4.58
C THR A 370 11.05 -21.47 4.95
N THR A 371 10.49 -22.69 4.89
CA THR A 371 11.20 -23.93 5.22
C THR A 371 12.32 -24.20 4.21
N ALA A 372 12.01 -24.08 2.92
CA ALA A 372 12.97 -24.23 1.84
C ALA A 372 14.10 -23.20 1.94
N TYR A 373 13.80 -21.94 2.24
CA TYR A 373 14.81 -20.89 2.39
C TYR A 373 15.79 -21.20 3.52
N ARG A 374 15.28 -21.57 4.71
CA ARG A 374 16.12 -21.95 5.85
C ARG A 374 17.00 -23.15 5.54
N PHE A 375 16.44 -24.17 4.89
CA PHE A 375 17.17 -25.35 4.48
C PHE A 375 18.32 -24.99 3.54
N LEU A 376 18.01 -24.28 2.46
CA LEU A 376 18.97 -23.92 1.43
C LEU A 376 20.05 -22.99 1.95
N ARG A 377 19.72 -22.03 2.83
CA ARG A 377 20.71 -21.15 3.48
C ARG A 377 21.61 -21.88 4.45
N ARG A 378 21.08 -22.83 5.22
CA ARG A 378 21.91 -23.66 6.12
C ARG A 378 22.88 -24.53 5.32
N LEU A 379 22.42 -25.12 4.21
CA LEU A 379 23.27 -25.87 3.29
C LEU A 379 24.32 -24.96 2.64
N GLU A 380 23.93 -23.79 2.13
CA GLU A 380 24.84 -22.80 1.54
C GLU A 380 25.92 -22.38 2.52
N ASN A 381 25.55 -21.98 3.74
CA ASN A 381 26.52 -21.62 4.77
C ASN A 381 27.46 -22.79 5.06
N ARG A 382 26.97 -24.03 5.16
CA ARG A 382 27.83 -25.20 5.42
C ARG A 382 28.85 -25.45 4.30
N LEU A 383 28.44 -25.27 3.04
CA LEU A 383 29.34 -25.38 1.88
C LEU A 383 30.43 -24.31 1.91
N GLN A 384 30.06 -23.07 2.27
CA GLN A 384 30.99 -21.95 2.32
C GLN A 384 31.94 -22.03 3.52
N MET A 385 31.44 -22.39 4.70
CA MET A 385 32.20 -22.53 5.95
C MET A 385 33.31 -23.57 5.87
N LEU A 386 33.20 -24.54 4.96
CA LEU A 386 34.21 -25.58 4.78
C LEU A 386 35.60 -24.99 4.59
N ARG A 387 35.73 -23.98 3.73
CA ARG A 387 37.01 -23.37 3.35
C ARG A 387 36.95 -21.84 3.18
N ASP A 388 35.91 -21.20 3.70
CA ASP A 388 35.60 -19.78 3.44
C ASP A 388 35.59 -19.46 1.92
N ALA A 389 34.88 -20.28 1.16
CA ALA A 389 34.80 -20.18 -0.28
C ALA A 389 33.42 -19.71 -0.72
N GLN A 390 33.36 -18.81 -1.71
CA GLN A 390 32.10 -18.40 -2.35
C GLN A 390 31.63 -19.47 -3.33
N THR A 391 31.15 -20.59 -2.79
CA THR A 391 30.57 -21.69 -3.56
C THR A 391 29.07 -21.79 -3.35
N HIS A 392 28.37 -22.18 -4.41
CA HIS A 392 26.96 -22.54 -4.42
C HIS A 392 26.72 -23.95 -4.99
N ALA A 393 27.79 -24.60 -5.49
CA ALA A 393 27.71 -25.93 -6.07
C ALA A 393 27.86 -26.99 -4.99
N LEU A 394 27.07 -28.07 -5.10
CA LEU A 394 27.27 -29.25 -4.28
C LEU A 394 28.66 -29.88 -4.54
N PRO A 395 29.36 -30.38 -3.51
CA PRO A 395 30.70 -30.92 -3.66
C PRO A 395 30.68 -32.23 -4.47
N GLN A 396 31.73 -32.42 -5.28
CA GLN A 396 31.93 -33.66 -6.04
C GLN A 396 32.81 -34.66 -5.29
N ALA A 397 33.74 -34.17 -4.46
CA ALA A 397 34.64 -35.02 -3.69
C ALA A 397 33.87 -35.84 -2.63
N PRO A 398 34.04 -37.18 -2.57
CA PRO A 398 33.32 -38.03 -1.61
C PRO A 398 33.49 -37.60 -0.15
N LEU A 399 34.69 -37.19 0.23
CA LEU A 399 34.98 -36.76 1.59
C LEU A 399 34.25 -35.46 1.95
N ASP A 400 34.16 -34.50 1.03
CA ASP A 400 33.42 -33.25 1.28
C ASP A 400 31.91 -33.52 1.33
N ARG A 401 31.38 -34.44 0.52
CA ARG A 401 29.98 -34.89 0.62
C ARG A 401 29.67 -35.48 1.99
N GLU A 402 30.53 -36.37 2.47
CA GLU A 402 30.39 -36.97 3.80
C GLU A 402 30.43 -35.90 4.91
N ARG A 403 31.38 -34.96 4.84
CA ARG A 403 31.49 -33.84 5.80
C ARG A 403 30.23 -32.98 5.85
N ILE A 404 29.69 -32.61 4.69
CA ILE A 404 28.48 -31.77 4.61
C ILE A 404 27.26 -32.52 5.12
N ALA A 405 27.06 -33.78 4.72
CA ALA A 405 25.93 -34.59 5.16
C ALA A 405 25.92 -34.78 6.68
N LEU A 406 27.03 -35.28 7.24
CA LEU A 406 27.16 -35.50 8.68
C LEU A 406 27.09 -34.19 9.47
N GLY A 407 27.73 -33.12 8.96
CA GLY A 407 27.72 -31.80 9.60
C GLY A 407 26.34 -31.12 9.64
N LEU A 408 25.42 -31.52 8.75
CA LEU A 408 24.02 -31.09 8.78
C LEU A 408 23.10 -32.05 9.54
N GLY A 409 23.64 -33.17 10.05
CA GLY A 409 22.89 -34.17 10.82
C GLY A 409 22.24 -35.27 9.99
N TYR A 410 22.63 -35.45 8.72
CA TYR A 410 22.18 -36.57 7.87
C TYR A 410 23.13 -37.76 8.01
N ALA A 411 22.59 -38.98 7.90
CA ALA A 411 23.39 -40.21 8.04
C ALA A 411 24.38 -40.39 6.87
N GLU A 412 23.99 -39.97 5.67
CA GLU A 412 24.79 -40.09 4.45
C GLU A 412 24.38 -39.03 3.42
N TRP A 413 25.18 -38.90 2.36
CA TRP A 413 24.95 -37.92 1.29
C TRP A 413 23.60 -38.11 0.58
N ALA A 414 23.19 -39.37 0.33
CA ALA A 414 21.91 -39.68 -0.30
C ALA A 414 20.73 -39.13 0.51
N ALA A 415 20.74 -39.30 1.84
CA ALA A 415 19.70 -38.79 2.73
C ALA A 415 19.58 -37.25 2.70
N LEU A 416 20.70 -36.53 2.52
CA LEU A 416 20.68 -35.08 2.33
C LEU A 416 20.05 -34.69 0.98
N LEU A 417 20.35 -35.42 -0.10
CA LEU A 417 19.76 -35.18 -1.41
C LEU A 417 18.25 -35.45 -1.41
N ASP A 418 17.81 -36.54 -0.77
CA ASP A 418 16.39 -36.88 -0.60
C ASP A 418 15.63 -35.79 0.18
N ALA A 419 16.28 -35.15 1.14
CA ALA A 419 15.72 -34.01 1.86
C ALA A 419 15.72 -32.70 1.03
N LEU A 420 16.72 -32.50 0.15
CA LEU A 420 16.84 -31.31 -0.70
C LEU A 420 15.83 -31.31 -1.85
N GLY A 421 15.55 -32.47 -2.45
CA GLY A 421 14.68 -32.61 -3.63
C GLY A 421 13.29 -31.97 -3.45
N PRO A 422 12.53 -32.31 -2.38
CA PRO A 422 11.22 -31.73 -2.11
C PRO A 422 11.25 -30.20 -1.92
N GLN A 423 12.30 -29.66 -1.30
CA GLN A 423 12.43 -28.21 -1.10
C GLN A 423 12.55 -27.49 -2.45
N ARG A 424 13.43 -27.99 -3.33
CA ARG A 424 13.62 -27.42 -4.67
C ARG A 424 12.36 -27.58 -5.53
N ALA A 425 11.71 -28.74 -5.47
CA ALA A 425 10.49 -29.00 -6.25
C ALA A 425 9.37 -28.01 -5.90
N ARG A 426 9.14 -27.74 -4.59
CA ARG A 426 8.11 -26.78 -4.17
C ARG A 426 8.44 -25.36 -4.60
N VAL A 427 9.68 -24.89 -4.38
CA VAL A 427 10.11 -23.55 -4.83
C VAL A 427 9.93 -23.38 -6.34
N ALA A 428 10.35 -24.38 -7.12
CA ALA A 428 10.24 -24.35 -8.57
C ALA A 428 8.78 -24.29 -9.04
N ALA A 429 7.87 -25.01 -8.37
CA ALA A 429 6.44 -24.99 -8.66
C ALA A 429 5.83 -23.60 -8.40
N GLU A 430 6.04 -23.05 -7.20
CA GLU A 430 5.54 -21.71 -6.84
C GLU A 430 6.05 -20.62 -7.78
N PHE A 431 7.35 -20.66 -8.10
CA PHE A 431 7.96 -19.69 -8.99
C PHE A 431 7.51 -19.85 -10.45
N ALA A 432 7.24 -21.08 -10.90
CA ALA A 432 6.66 -21.34 -12.21
C ALA A 432 5.22 -20.80 -12.31
N GLU A 433 4.42 -20.96 -11.26
CA GLU A 433 3.06 -20.42 -11.20
C GLU A 433 3.03 -18.89 -11.28
N LEU A 434 3.93 -18.20 -10.57
CA LEU A 434 4.05 -16.74 -10.64
C LEU A 434 4.36 -16.25 -12.06
N LEU A 435 5.23 -16.97 -12.79
CA LEU A 435 5.71 -16.54 -14.10
C LEU A 435 4.89 -17.10 -15.28
N ALA A 436 3.99 -18.06 -15.03
CA ALA A 436 3.18 -18.69 -16.05
C ALA A 436 2.50 -17.61 -16.93
N PRO A 437 2.76 -17.59 -18.25
CA PRO A 437 2.09 -16.67 -19.15
C PRO A 437 0.59 -16.94 -19.09
N ARG A 438 -0.21 -15.94 -18.71
CA ARG A 438 -1.68 -16.07 -18.68
C ARG A 438 -2.30 -15.83 -20.07
N VAL A 439 -1.62 -16.30 -21.11
CA VAL A 439 -2.00 -16.08 -22.51
C VAL A 439 -3.23 -16.91 -22.83
N ARG A 440 -4.30 -16.25 -23.29
CA ARG A 440 -5.37 -16.92 -24.02
C ARG A 440 -4.89 -17.22 -25.44
N ALA A 441 -5.09 -18.45 -25.90
CA ALA A 441 -5.32 -18.68 -27.32
C ALA A 441 -6.68 -18.04 -27.64
N THR A 442 -6.68 -16.84 -28.23
CA THR A 442 -7.91 -16.24 -28.74
C THR A 442 -8.30 -16.97 -30.02
N ALA A 443 -9.56 -17.41 -30.10
CA ALA A 443 -10.15 -17.84 -31.35
C ALA A 443 -10.06 -16.69 -32.38
N PRO A 444 -10.10 -16.98 -33.70
CA PRO A 444 -10.22 -15.93 -34.72
C PRO A 444 -11.40 -15.01 -34.39
N ASP A 445 -11.12 -13.72 -34.26
CA ASP A 445 -12.08 -12.69 -33.85
C ASP A 445 -12.08 -11.57 -34.88
N ALA A 446 -13.23 -11.34 -35.52
CA ALA A 446 -13.40 -10.30 -36.53
C ALA A 446 -13.05 -8.90 -36.01
N LEU A 447 -13.26 -8.63 -34.71
CA LEU A 447 -12.86 -7.36 -34.10
C LEU A 447 -11.34 -7.25 -33.89
N ALA A 448 -10.65 -8.36 -33.69
CA ALA A 448 -9.19 -8.38 -33.61
C ALA A 448 -8.54 -8.16 -34.98
N ASP A 449 -9.11 -8.74 -36.03
CA ASP A 449 -8.67 -8.50 -37.40
C ASP A 449 -8.97 -7.05 -37.83
N TYR A 450 -10.16 -6.53 -37.51
CA TYR A 450 -10.51 -5.13 -37.71
C TYR A 450 -9.52 -4.18 -37.01
N TRP A 451 -9.22 -4.39 -35.73
CA TRP A 451 -8.28 -3.54 -34.98
C TRP A 451 -6.88 -3.54 -35.62
N ARG A 452 -6.41 -4.72 -36.05
CA ARG A 452 -5.11 -4.85 -36.74
C ARG A 452 -5.07 -4.18 -38.12
N ALA A 453 -6.21 -4.06 -38.79
CA ALA A 453 -6.32 -3.39 -40.08
C ALA A 453 -6.37 -1.85 -39.98
N LEU A 454 -6.60 -1.28 -38.78
CA LEU A 454 -6.62 0.17 -38.62
C LEU A 454 -5.22 0.78 -38.82
N PRO A 455 -5.14 1.96 -39.49
CA PRO A 455 -6.26 2.82 -39.88
C PRO A 455 -6.82 2.58 -41.29
N GLU A 456 -6.28 1.64 -42.06
CA GLU A 456 -6.67 1.43 -43.48
C GLU A 456 -7.89 0.52 -43.68
N GLY A 457 -8.31 -0.21 -42.63
CA GLY A 457 -9.51 -1.03 -42.65
C GLY A 457 -10.83 -0.24 -42.77
N ASP A 458 -11.92 -0.91 -43.13
CA ASP A 458 -13.25 -0.30 -43.25
C ASP A 458 -14.14 -0.56 -42.01
N ALA A 459 -15.29 0.12 -41.96
CA ALA A 459 -16.25 -0.01 -40.86
C ALA A 459 -17.14 -1.27 -40.95
N ALA A 460 -17.01 -2.13 -41.97
CA ALA A 460 -17.93 -3.25 -42.19
C ALA A 460 -17.96 -4.25 -41.02
N PRO A 461 -16.84 -4.58 -40.34
CA PRO A 461 -16.85 -5.44 -39.15
C PRO A 461 -17.59 -4.85 -37.95
N LEU A 462 -17.84 -3.52 -37.94
CA LEU A 462 -18.63 -2.85 -36.92
C LEU A 462 -20.14 -2.82 -37.22
N ALA A 463 -20.55 -3.21 -38.42
CA ALA A 463 -21.96 -3.28 -38.79
C ALA A 463 -22.61 -4.54 -38.17
N GLY A 464 -23.75 -4.38 -37.51
CA GLY A 464 -24.53 -5.51 -36.98
C GLY A 464 -24.03 -6.09 -35.65
N ILE A 465 -22.99 -5.52 -35.03
CA ILE A 465 -22.47 -5.97 -33.71
C ILE A 465 -23.12 -5.26 -32.51
N GLY A 466 -24.14 -4.42 -32.73
CA GLY A 466 -24.89 -3.75 -31.67
C GLY A 466 -24.53 -2.27 -31.41
N LEU A 467 -23.67 -1.65 -32.21
CA LEU A 467 -23.43 -0.20 -32.19
C LEU A 467 -24.54 0.56 -32.91
N ASN A 468 -24.92 1.75 -32.41
CA ASN A 468 -25.94 2.58 -33.06
C ASN A 468 -25.33 3.45 -34.18
N ASP A 469 -24.06 3.84 -34.05
CA ASP A 469 -23.30 4.61 -35.04
C ASP A 469 -21.94 3.93 -35.36
N PRO A 470 -21.95 2.85 -36.18
CA PRO A 470 -20.73 2.14 -36.56
C PRO A 470 -19.71 3.03 -37.29
N ALA A 471 -20.17 4.02 -38.08
CA ALA A 471 -19.30 4.92 -38.83
C ALA A 471 -18.56 5.89 -37.90
N GLY A 472 -19.27 6.50 -36.93
CA GLY A 472 -18.65 7.33 -35.91
C GLY A 472 -17.71 6.54 -35.00
N ALA A 473 -18.06 5.29 -34.65
CA ALA A 473 -17.19 4.39 -33.90
C ALA A 473 -15.90 4.05 -34.67
N HIS A 474 -16.01 3.78 -35.97
CA HIS A 474 -14.84 3.55 -36.84
C HIS A 474 -13.89 4.75 -36.84
N GLN A 475 -14.43 5.96 -37.02
CA GLN A 475 -13.63 7.18 -37.05
C GLN A 475 -12.82 7.37 -35.75
N VAL A 476 -13.46 7.27 -34.58
CA VAL A 476 -12.75 7.45 -33.30
C VAL A 476 -11.73 6.34 -33.02
N LEU A 477 -11.96 5.12 -33.52
CA LEU A 477 -11.02 4.00 -33.39
C LEU A 477 -9.80 4.17 -34.30
N ALA A 478 -10.02 4.61 -35.54
CA ALA A 478 -8.94 4.93 -36.47
C ALA A 478 -8.07 6.08 -35.95
N ASP A 479 -8.70 7.17 -35.46
CA ASP A 479 -8.02 8.31 -34.85
C ASP A 479 -7.18 7.87 -33.63
N PHE A 480 -7.72 6.99 -32.80
CA PHE A 480 -6.99 6.45 -31.65
C PHE A 480 -5.78 5.61 -32.07
N ALA A 481 -5.94 4.72 -33.06
CA ALA A 481 -4.85 3.89 -33.60
C ALA A 481 -3.71 4.75 -34.19
N GLN A 482 -4.04 5.91 -34.77
CA GLN A 482 -3.09 6.88 -35.28
C GLN A 482 -2.57 7.88 -34.23
N SER A 483 -3.06 7.84 -33.00
CA SER A 483 -2.66 8.82 -31.98
C SER A 483 -1.16 8.75 -31.67
N SER A 484 -0.57 9.89 -31.28
CA SER A 484 0.85 9.94 -30.87
C SER A 484 1.15 9.00 -29.69
N GLY A 485 0.17 8.79 -28.81
CA GLY A 485 0.27 7.84 -27.69
C GLY A 485 0.48 6.41 -28.15
N VAL A 486 -0.28 5.93 -29.14
CA VAL A 486 -0.15 4.57 -29.68
C VAL A 486 1.14 4.41 -30.50
N ARG A 487 1.51 5.41 -31.30
CA ARG A 487 2.73 5.38 -32.13
C ARG A 487 4.03 5.42 -31.32
N ALA A 488 4.00 5.99 -30.11
CA ALA A 488 5.15 6.04 -29.22
C ALA A 488 5.34 4.78 -28.36
N LEU A 489 4.43 3.80 -28.45
CA LEU A 489 4.57 2.54 -27.72
C LEU A 489 5.74 1.72 -28.26
N SER A 490 6.43 1.01 -27.36
CA SER A 490 7.35 -0.06 -27.77
C SER A 490 6.59 -1.24 -28.38
N ASP A 491 7.29 -2.10 -29.12
CA ASP A 491 6.68 -3.29 -29.73
C ASP A 491 5.96 -4.18 -28.72
N SER A 492 6.54 -4.37 -27.53
CA SER A 492 5.90 -5.13 -26.44
C SER A 492 4.62 -4.47 -25.94
N ALA A 493 4.64 -3.15 -25.67
CA ALA A 493 3.46 -2.43 -25.22
C ALA A 493 2.36 -2.38 -26.30
N ARG A 494 2.74 -2.30 -27.58
CA ARG A 494 1.81 -2.38 -28.71
C ARG A 494 1.17 -3.77 -28.80
N ALA A 495 1.94 -4.84 -28.69
CA ALA A 495 1.42 -6.20 -28.69
C ALA A 495 0.43 -6.45 -27.53
N ARG A 496 0.67 -5.85 -26.35
CA ARG A 496 -0.28 -5.89 -25.22
C ARG A 496 -1.60 -5.17 -25.56
N LEU A 497 -1.51 -3.97 -26.15
CA LEU A 497 -2.69 -3.24 -26.59
C LEU A 497 -3.51 -4.05 -27.61
N ASP A 498 -2.84 -4.69 -28.57
CA ASP A 498 -3.50 -5.50 -29.61
C ASP A 498 -4.22 -6.73 -29.03
N ARG A 499 -3.78 -7.27 -27.88
CA ARG A 499 -4.48 -8.36 -27.15
C ARG A 499 -5.64 -7.86 -26.29
N VAL A 500 -5.50 -6.68 -25.67
CA VAL A 500 -6.49 -6.11 -24.76
C VAL A 500 -7.67 -5.46 -25.51
N MET A 501 -7.39 -4.78 -26.62
CA MET A 501 -8.37 -3.97 -27.34
C MET A 501 -9.62 -4.74 -27.80
N PRO A 502 -9.51 -5.95 -28.41
CA PRO A 502 -10.70 -6.68 -28.87
C PRO A 502 -11.66 -7.03 -27.73
N ALA A 503 -11.13 -7.42 -26.56
CA ALA A 503 -11.95 -7.74 -25.39
C ALA A 503 -12.72 -6.53 -24.87
N LEU A 504 -12.10 -5.35 -24.89
CA LEU A 504 -12.76 -4.11 -24.48
C LEU A 504 -13.80 -3.64 -25.52
N LEU A 505 -13.54 -3.83 -26.82
CA LEU A 505 -14.51 -3.53 -27.88
C LEU A 505 -15.76 -4.41 -27.76
N HIS A 506 -15.59 -5.72 -27.57
CA HIS A 506 -16.71 -6.63 -27.28
C HIS A 506 -17.50 -6.17 -26.05
N ALA A 507 -16.84 -5.69 -25.01
CA ALA A 507 -17.52 -5.14 -23.83
C ALA A 507 -18.40 -3.94 -24.15
N ALA A 508 -17.88 -2.99 -24.93
CA ALA A 508 -18.57 -1.78 -25.30
C ALA A 508 -19.85 -2.07 -26.08
N THR A 509 -19.84 -3.05 -27.00
CA THR A 509 -21.02 -3.43 -27.79
C THR A 509 -22.20 -3.94 -26.95
N ARG A 510 -21.94 -4.50 -25.76
CA ARG A 510 -22.96 -5.05 -24.84
C ARG A 510 -23.48 -4.02 -23.83
N ALA A 511 -22.96 -2.80 -23.84
CA ALA A 511 -23.33 -1.78 -22.88
C ALA A 511 -24.75 -1.24 -23.13
N SER A 512 -25.36 -0.63 -22.12
CA SER A 512 -26.64 0.09 -22.27
C SER A 512 -26.54 1.27 -23.25
N GLN A 513 -25.34 1.83 -23.40
CA GLN A 513 -25.01 2.94 -24.29
C GLN A 513 -23.73 2.59 -25.09
N PRO A 514 -23.81 1.73 -26.12
CA PRO A 514 -22.65 1.13 -26.79
C PRO A 514 -21.66 2.16 -27.36
N ASP A 515 -22.15 3.16 -28.08
CA ASP A 515 -21.32 4.19 -28.72
C ASP A 515 -20.60 5.07 -27.69
N ALA A 516 -21.26 5.37 -26.57
CA ALA A 516 -20.65 6.09 -25.45
C ALA A 516 -19.63 5.20 -24.72
N ALA A 517 -19.89 3.90 -24.59
CA ALA A 517 -18.97 2.94 -23.98
C ALA A 517 -17.66 2.82 -24.78
N VAL A 518 -17.71 2.81 -26.12
CA VAL A 518 -16.51 2.88 -26.96
C VAL A 518 -15.70 4.14 -26.64
N ARG A 519 -16.33 5.31 -26.57
CA ARG A 519 -15.62 6.57 -26.27
C ARG A 519 -15.02 6.58 -24.86
N ARG A 520 -15.75 6.08 -23.84
CA ARG A 520 -15.24 5.96 -22.45
C ARG A 520 -14.06 5.00 -22.36
N MET A 521 -14.16 3.85 -23.01
CA MET A 521 -13.08 2.87 -23.14
C MET A 521 -11.83 3.49 -23.78
N LEU A 522 -12.00 4.22 -24.89
CA LEU A 522 -10.89 4.92 -25.54
C LEU A 522 -10.29 6.00 -24.63
N GLY A 523 -11.11 6.75 -23.89
CA GLY A 523 -10.63 7.70 -22.89
C GLY A 523 -9.78 7.04 -21.80
N LEU A 524 -10.20 5.87 -21.30
CA LEU A 524 -9.42 5.06 -20.36
C LEU A 524 -8.09 4.59 -20.96
N LEU A 525 -8.11 4.08 -22.19
CA LEU A 525 -6.89 3.66 -22.88
C LEU A 525 -5.95 4.84 -23.09
N GLN A 526 -6.44 5.98 -23.58
CA GLN A 526 -5.64 7.20 -23.75
C GLN A 526 -4.98 7.65 -22.44
N ALA A 527 -5.71 7.60 -21.31
CA ALA A 527 -5.18 7.93 -19.99
C ALA A 527 -4.10 6.93 -19.50
N THR A 528 -4.12 5.69 -20.00
CA THR A 528 -3.22 4.61 -19.58
C THR A 528 -2.07 4.35 -20.54
N LEU A 529 -2.12 4.78 -21.81
CA LEU A 529 -1.08 4.51 -22.82
C LEU A 529 0.32 4.99 -22.41
N ARG A 530 0.41 6.12 -21.70
CA ARG A 530 1.68 6.65 -21.18
C ARG A 530 2.24 5.85 -19.99
N ARG A 531 1.44 4.95 -19.43
CA ARG A 531 1.72 4.16 -18.22
C ARG A 531 1.57 2.68 -18.58
N THR A 532 2.59 2.15 -19.25
CA THR A 532 2.60 0.77 -19.78
C THR A 532 2.33 -0.31 -18.72
N SER A 533 2.55 -0.02 -17.43
CA SER A 533 2.19 -0.90 -16.30
C SER A 533 0.71 -1.26 -16.25
N TYR A 534 -0.20 -0.36 -16.64
CA TYR A 534 -1.63 -0.66 -16.68
C TYR A 534 -2.02 -1.55 -17.85
N LEU A 535 -1.39 -1.37 -19.02
CA LEU A 535 -1.58 -2.28 -20.15
C LEU A 535 -1.02 -3.68 -19.82
N ALA A 536 0.14 -3.74 -19.18
CA ALA A 536 0.69 -4.98 -18.66
C ALA A 536 -0.26 -5.63 -17.65
N LEU A 537 -0.81 -4.87 -16.71
CA LEU A 537 -1.82 -5.35 -15.76
C LEU A 537 -3.01 -6.02 -16.46
N LEU A 538 -3.61 -5.35 -17.45
CA LEU A 538 -4.81 -5.86 -18.14
C LEU A 538 -4.51 -7.11 -18.96
N ASP A 539 -3.32 -7.18 -19.56
CA ASP A 539 -2.89 -8.32 -20.36
C ASP A 539 -2.47 -9.52 -19.49
N GLU A 540 -1.77 -9.28 -18.38
CA GLU A 540 -1.32 -10.32 -17.44
C GLU A 540 -2.44 -10.86 -16.55
N GLN A 541 -3.54 -10.13 -16.39
CA GLN A 541 -4.61 -10.49 -15.45
C GLN A 541 -5.99 -10.60 -16.11
N PRO A 542 -6.31 -11.77 -16.69
CA PRO A 542 -7.59 -12.00 -17.38
C PRO A 542 -8.82 -11.72 -16.52
N SER A 543 -8.76 -11.97 -15.21
CA SER A 543 -9.87 -11.66 -14.30
C SER A 543 -10.06 -10.16 -14.11
N ALA A 544 -8.99 -9.36 -14.11
CA ALA A 544 -9.09 -7.90 -14.04
C ALA A 544 -9.63 -7.33 -15.34
N LEU A 545 -9.16 -7.83 -16.49
CA LEU A 545 -9.72 -7.47 -17.78
C LEU A 545 -11.20 -7.82 -17.87
N ALA A 546 -11.60 -9.02 -17.45
CA ALA A 546 -13.01 -9.43 -17.41
C ALA A 546 -13.87 -8.53 -16.51
N ARG A 547 -13.35 -8.16 -15.33
CA ARG A 547 -14.04 -7.19 -14.44
C ARG A 547 -14.09 -5.79 -15.04
N LEU A 548 -13.02 -5.33 -15.69
CA LEU A 548 -13.03 -4.05 -16.40
C LEU A 548 -14.10 -4.04 -17.50
N VAL A 549 -14.12 -5.10 -18.31
CA VAL A 549 -15.13 -5.33 -19.36
C VAL A 549 -16.55 -5.28 -18.77
N ASP A 550 -16.80 -5.96 -17.66
CA ASP A 550 -18.10 -5.95 -16.98
C ASP A 550 -18.49 -4.54 -16.52
N VAL A 551 -17.57 -3.84 -15.85
CA VAL A 551 -17.77 -2.46 -15.37
C VAL A 551 -18.06 -1.49 -16.51
N LEU A 552 -17.26 -1.54 -17.59
CA LEU A 552 -17.45 -0.69 -18.77
C LEU A 552 -18.82 -0.92 -19.43
N SER A 553 -19.33 -2.16 -19.38
CA SER A 553 -20.63 -2.50 -19.96
C SER A 553 -21.82 -2.11 -19.08
N ARG A 554 -21.67 -2.09 -17.75
CA ARG A 554 -22.78 -1.97 -16.80
C ARG A 554 -22.85 -0.63 -16.06
N SER A 555 -21.76 0.14 -16.02
CA SER A 555 -21.71 1.41 -15.29
C SER A 555 -20.91 2.49 -16.01
N ALA A 556 -21.63 3.45 -16.58
CA ALA A 556 -21.06 4.68 -17.12
C ALA A 556 -20.25 5.48 -16.08
N LEU A 557 -20.74 5.58 -14.83
CA LEU A 557 -20.07 6.33 -13.76
C LEU A 557 -18.71 5.73 -13.44
N LEU A 558 -18.64 4.41 -13.27
CA LEU A 558 -17.39 3.73 -12.95
C LEU A 558 -16.41 3.74 -14.13
N ALA A 559 -16.91 3.62 -15.36
CA ALA A 559 -16.10 3.79 -16.57
C ALA A 559 -15.45 5.18 -16.64
N GLU A 560 -16.22 6.24 -16.40
CA GLU A 560 -15.70 7.61 -16.35
C GLU A 560 -14.71 7.81 -15.21
N ARG A 561 -14.98 7.23 -14.04
CA ARG A 561 -14.05 7.28 -12.90
C ARG A 561 -12.74 6.56 -13.19
N LEU A 562 -12.78 5.40 -13.84
CA LEU A 562 -11.58 4.67 -14.26
C LEU A 562 -10.77 5.47 -15.27
N ALA A 563 -11.43 6.14 -16.23
CA ALA A 563 -10.76 6.98 -17.21
C ALA A 563 -10.12 8.22 -16.58
N ALA A 564 -10.83 8.88 -15.65
CA ALA A 564 -10.30 10.03 -14.91
C ALA A 564 -9.20 9.63 -13.92
N TYR A 565 -9.34 8.48 -13.28
CA TYR A 565 -8.45 7.99 -12.22
C TYR A 565 -8.02 6.53 -12.48
N PRO A 566 -7.06 6.30 -13.40
CA PRO A 566 -6.61 4.95 -13.74
C PRO A 566 -6.06 4.10 -12.58
N LEU A 567 -5.70 4.73 -11.45
CA LEU A 567 -5.31 4.05 -10.21
C LEU A 567 -6.40 3.09 -9.70
N LEU A 568 -7.66 3.31 -10.08
CA LEU A 568 -8.78 2.44 -9.73
C LEU A 568 -8.73 1.09 -10.47
N LEU A 569 -7.92 0.93 -11.53
CA LEU A 569 -7.71 -0.36 -12.18
C LEU A 569 -7.10 -1.40 -11.22
N ASP A 570 -6.28 -0.94 -10.28
CA ASP A 570 -5.73 -1.78 -9.23
C ASP A 570 -6.83 -2.38 -8.34
N GLU A 571 -7.94 -1.65 -8.15
CA GLU A 571 -9.10 -2.13 -7.40
C GLU A 571 -9.85 -3.24 -8.14
N LEU A 572 -9.58 -3.47 -9.44
CA LEU A 572 -10.13 -4.60 -10.19
C LEU A 572 -9.29 -5.87 -10.02
N LEU A 573 -8.06 -5.76 -9.49
CA LEU A 573 -7.19 -6.89 -9.20
C LEU A 573 -7.33 -7.42 -7.78
N ASP A 574 -7.76 -6.58 -6.85
CA ASP A 574 -7.70 -6.88 -5.44
C ASP A 574 -8.56 -8.12 -5.11
N THR A 575 -7.94 -9.15 -4.55
CA THR A 575 -8.64 -10.38 -4.13
C THR A 575 -9.69 -10.07 -3.05
N ARG A 576 -9.51 -8.96 -2.31
CA ARG A 576 -10.47 -8.45 -1.33
C ARG A 576 -11.73 -7.83 -1.93
N ILE A 577 -11.83 -7.63 -3.25
CA ILE A 577 -13.12 -7.28 -3.89
C ILE A 577 -14.20 -8.30 -3.52
N SER A 578 -13.80 -9.57 -3.36
CA SER A 578 -14.67 -10.67 -2.94
C SER A 578 -14.66 -10.91 -1.42
N GLY A 579 -13.80 -10.20 -0.67
CA GLY A 579 -13.64 -10.33 0.78
C GLY A 579 -14.69 -9.56 1.58
N PRO A 580 -14.63 -9.63 2.92
CA PRO A 580 -15.54 -8.89 3.79
C PRO A 580 -15.38 -7.39 3.56
N ARG A 581 -16.51 -6.70 3.46
CA ARG A 581 -16.54 -5.25 3.26
C ARG A 581 -16.10 -4.52 4.53
N PRO A 582 -15.41 -3.37 4.39
CA PRO A 582 -15.03 -2.60 5.56
C PRO A 582 -16.28 -2.13 6.29
N ASP A 583 -16.34 -2.44 7.58
CA ASP A 583 -17.33 -1.86 8.47
C ASP A 583 -16.99 -0.39 8.78
N ARG A 584 -17.83 0.25 9.59
CA ARG A 584 -17.60 1.65 10.00
C ARG A 584 -16.20 1.82 10.62
N ALA A 585 -15.78 0.95 11.53
CA ALA A 585 -14.49 1.08 12.20
C ALA A 585 -13.31 0.99 11.21
N ALA A 586 -13.37 0.06 10.27
CA ALA A 586 -12.37 -0.11 9.22
C ALA A 586 -12.30 1.11 8.27
N LEU A 587 -13.44 1.71 7.92
CA LEU A 587 -13.47 2.94 7.11
C LEU A 587 -12.81 4.11 7.84
N HIS A 588 -13.12 4.30 9.14
CA HIS A 588 -12.48 5.34 9.96
C HIS A 588 -10.98 5.12 10.10
N ALA A 589 -10.53 3.90 10.39
CA ALA A 589 -9.12 3.58 10.51
C ALA A 589 -8.36 3.86 9.19
N ALA A 590 -8.92 3.43 8.05
CA ALA A 590 -8.30 3.65 6.75
C ALA A 590 -8.13 5.15 6.38
N CYS A 591 -9.05 6.01 6.82
CA CYS A 591 -8.93 7.46 6.66
C CYS A 591 -8.04 8.12 7.71
N ALA A 592 -8.00 7.60 8.95
CA ALA A 592 -7.16 8.14 10.02
C ALA A 592 -5.67 7.86 9.80
N ASP A 593 -5.33 6.74 9.16
CA ASP A 593 -3.94 6.38 8.82
C ASP A 593 -3.20 7.46 8.03
N THR A 594 -3.92 8.33 7.29
CA THR A 594 -3.31 9.42 6.51
C THR A 594 -2.80 10.57 7.36
N LEU A 595 -3.21 10.65 8.63
CA LEU A 595 -2.78 11.70 9.58
C LEU A 595 -1.32 11.51 10.02
N HIS A 596 -0.72 10.35 9.77
CA HIS A 596 0.70 10.09 10.00
C HIS A 596 1.61 10.70 8.93
N ILE A 597 1.04 11.36 7.92
CA ILE A 597 1.79 12.06 6.87
C ILE A 597 1.96 13.51 7.30
N ASP A 598 3.21 13.95 7.50
CA ASP A 598 3.53 15.29 8.01
C ASP A 598 3.12 16.43 7.07
N ASP A 599 3.19 16.20 5.75
CA ASP A 599 2.79 17.17 4.74
C ASP A 599 1.28 17.13 4.48
N THR A 600 0.55 18.21 4.77
CA THR A 600 -0.91 18.28 4.61
C THR A 600 -1.34 18.02 3.16
N GLU A 601 -0.60 18.50 2.17
CA GLU A 601 -0.97 18.31 0.76
C GLU A 601 -0.85 16.82 0.36
N ALA A 602 0.24 16.16 0.75
CA ALA A 602 0.41 14.73 0.58
C ALA A 602 -0.64 13.92 1.34
N ALA A 603 -0.96 14.30 2.59
CA ALA A 603 -1.99 13.66 3.42
C ALA A 603 -3.37 13.77 2.76
N LEU A 604 -3.72 14.95 2.24
CA LEU A 604 -4.99 15.21 1.57
C LEU A 604 -5.13 14.43 0.27
N ARG A 605 -4.05 14.36 -0.53
CA ARG A 605 -3.99 13.55 -1.74
C ARG A 605 -4.20 12.06 -1.44
N GLU A 606 -3.50 11.53 -0.44
CA GLU A 606 -3.64 10.13 -0.02
C GLU A 606 -5.05 9.83 0.51
N LEU A 607 -5.61 10.73 1.32
CA LEU A 607 -6.99 10.62 1.81
C LEU A 607 -7.99 10.53 0.65
N ASN A 608 -7.80 11.35 -0.39
CA ASN A 608 -8.69 11.34 -1.53
C ASN A 608 -8.56 10.08 -2.39
N GLU A 609 -7.34 9.58 -2.62
CA GLU A 609 -7.13 8.29 -3.28
C GLU A 609 -7.78 7.14 -2.50
N ARG A 610 -7.66 7.15 -1.16
CA ARG A 610 -8.29 6.17 -0.27
C ARG A 610 -9.81 6.22 -0.37
N ARG A 611 -10.39 7.42 -0.30
CA ARG A 611 -11.84 7.64 -0.47
C ARG A 611 -12.33 7.15 -1.83
N LEU A 612 -11.62 7.48 -2.91
CA LEU A 612 -11.96 7.01 -4.25
C LEU A 612 -11.96 5.48 -4.33
N ALA A 613 -10.92 4.83 -3.83
CA ALA A 613 -10.82 3.37 -3.82
C ALA A 613 -11.96 2.71 -3.03
N LEU A 614 -12.26 3.21 -1.82
CA LEU A 614 -13.34 2.68 -0.98
C LEU A 614 -14.72 2.91 -1.63
N SER A 615 -14.99 4.11 -2.16
CA SER A 615 -16.23 4.41 -2.89
C SER A 615 -16.39 3.52 -4.13
N PHE A 616 -15.30 3.26 -4.85
CA PHE A 616 -15.29 2.38 -6.02
C PHE A 616 -15.61 0.94 -5.66
N ARG A 617 -15.05 0.40 -4.56
CA ARG A 617 -15.39 -0.94 -4.05
C ARG A 617 -16.86 -1.07 -3.65
N ILE A 618 -17.42 -0.05 -2.98
CA ILE A 618 -18.85 -0.02 -2.63
C ILE A 618 -19.70 -0.03 -3.90
N ALA A 619 -19.30 0.74 -4.92
CA ALA A 619 -20.00 0.77 -6.20
C ALA A 619 -19.96 -0.58 -6.93
N LEU A 620 -18.81 -1.25 -6.98
CA LEU A 620 -18.70 -2.60 -7.55
C LEU A 620 -19.58 -3.61 -6.80
N ALA A 621 -19.55 -3.59 -5.46
CA ALA A 621 -20.36 -4.51 -4.66
C ALA A 621 -21.87 -4.29 -4.86
N THR A 622 -22.28 -3.03 -5.03
CA THR A 622 -23.66 -2.65 -5.38
C THR A 622 -24.00 -3.18 -6.77
N LEU A 623 -23.15 -2.93 -7.76
CA LEU A 623 -23.35 -3.35 -9.13
C LEU A 623 -23.47 -4.87 -9.24
N ASP A 624 -22.61 -5.62 -8.54
CA ASP A 624 -22.61 -7.09 -8.54
C ASP A 624 -23.79 -7.72 -7.77
N GLY A 625 -24.66 -6.91 -7.14
CA GLY A 625 -25.74 -7.41 -6.28
C GLY A 625 -25.25 -8.07 -4.99
N ARG A 626 -23.95 -7.96 -4.68
CA ARG A 626 -23.36 -8.46 -3.43
C ARG A 626 -23.77 -7.57 -2.25
N GLN A 627 -24.19 -6.33 -2.51
CA GLN A 627 -24.69 -5.36 -1.52
C GLN A 627 -26.09 -4.88 -1.88
N GLN A 628 -26.96 -4.83 -0.86
CA GLN A 628 -28.22 -4.12 -0.99
C GLN A 628 -27.96 -2.61 -1.06
N ALA A 629 -28.71 -1.91 -1.90
CA ALA A 629 -28.56 -0.48 -2.15
C ALA A 629 -28.61 0.38 -0.87
N VAL A 630 -29.50 0.06 0.07
CA VAL A 630 -29.65 0.76 1.36
C VAL A 630 -28.39 0.65 2.23
N GLU A 631 -27.74 -0.51 2.23
CA GLU A 631 -26.48 -0.68 2.96
C GLU A 631 -25.33 0.06 2.26
N SER A 632 -25.33 0.12 0.92
CA SER A 632 -24.35 0.91 0.17
C SER A 632 -24.43 2.40 0.49
N THR A 633 -25.64 2.96 0.58
CA THR A 633 -25.80 4.39 0.92
C THR A 633 -25.37 4.70 2.35
N ARG A 634 -25.61 3.76 3.28
CA ARG A 634 -25.14 3.86 4.66
C ARG A 634 -23.61 3.84 4.74
N GLN A 635 -22.96 2.92 4.04
CA GLN A 635 -21.50 2.85 4.00
C GLN A 635 -20.86 4.08 3.34
N LEU A 636 -21.48 4.64 2.30
CA LEU A 636 -21.03 5.91 1.72
C LEU A 636 -21.12 7.06 2.73
N ALA A 637 -22.18 7.11 3.55
CA ALA A 637 -22.30 8.11 4.62
C ALA A 637 -21.24 7.92 5.71
N TRP A 638 -20.92 6.69 6.10
CA TRP A 638 -19.81 6.41 7.03
C TRP A 638 -18.45 6.80 6.45
N LEU A 639 -18.22 6.54 5.15
CA LEU A 639 -17.00 6.97 4.47
C LEU A 639 -16.87 8.50 4.44
N ALA A 640 -17.95 9.21 4.13
CA ALA A 640 -17.97 10.67 4.18
C ALA A 640 -17.71 11.21 5.59
N GLU A 641 -18.30 10.58 6.62
CA GLU A 641 -18.04 10.92 8.01
C GLU A 641 -16.56 10.75 8.39
N ALA A 642 -15.95 9.62 8.03
CA ALA A 642 -14.53 9.36 8.26
C ALA A 642 -13.63 10.42 7.59
N VAL A 643 -13.93 10.77 6.33
CA VAL A 643 -13.22 11.82 5.60
C VAL A 643 -13.36 13.19 6.29
N VAL A 644 -14.58 13.58 6.67
CA VAL A 644 -14.83 14.86 7.36
C VAL A 644 -14.10 14.93 8.70
N GLN A 645 -14.05 13.82 9.45
CA GLN A 645 -13.27 13.74 10.69
C GLN A 645 -11.77 13.91 10.46
N THR A 646 -11.19 13.20 9.49
CA THR A 646 -9.77 13.35 9.13
C THR A 646 -9.46 14.78 8.68
N VAL A 647 -10.29 15.37 7.81
CA VAL A 647 -10.09 16.74 7.34
C VAL A 647 -10.19 17.76 8.49
N LEU A 648 -11.11 17.57 9.44
CA LEU A 648 -11.20 18.41 10.62
C LEU A 648 -9.90 18.38 11.44
N GLN A 649 -9.29 17.20 11.58
CA GLN A 649 -8.02 17.08 12.30
C GLN A 649 -6.87 17.77 11.55
N LEU A 650 -6.76 17.60 10.23
CA LEU A 650 -5.79 18.32 9.39
C LEU A 650 -5.97 19.84 9.46
N ALA A 651 -7.21 20.32 9.37
CA ALA A 651 -7.50 21.74 9.47
C ALA A 651 -7.17 22.29 10.88
N ARG A 652 -7.47 21.50 11.93
CA ARG A 652 -7.22 21.89 13.32
C ARG A 652 -5.72 21.95 13.62
N SER A 653 -4.91 20.99 13.16
CA SER A 653 -3.46 21.00 13.40
C SER A 653 -2.81 22.26 12.82
N GLU A 654 -3.17 22.66 11.60
CA GLU A 654 -2.68 23.89 10.99
C GLU A 654 -3.16 25.15 11.72
N MET A 655 -4.44 25.20 12.12
CA MET A 655 -4.98 26.32 12.89
C MET A 655 -4.27 26.48 14.22
N VAL A 656 -4.01 25.38 14.93
CA VAL A 656 -3.27 25.37 16.20
C VAL A 656 -1.82 25.82 16.00
N ALA A 657 -1.14 25.31 14.98
CA ALA A 657 0.24 25.70 14.68
C ALA A 657 0.37 27.22 14.39
N ALA A 658 -0.63 27.81 13.73
CA ALA A 658 -0.62 29.23 13.37
C ALA A 658 -1.12 30.17 14.48
N HIS A 659 -2.16 29.77 15.21
CA HIS A 659 -2.97 30.65 16.07
C HIS A 659 -3.12 30.16 17.52
N GLY A 660 -2.60 28.99 17.86
CA GLY A 660 -2.84 28.34 19.15
C GLY A 660 -4.26 27.80 19.29
N HIS A 661 -4.63 27.42 20.50
CA HIS A 661 -5.94 26.92 20.88
C HIS A 661 -6.82 28.05 21.41
N VAL A 662 -8.14 27.87 21.36
CA VAL A 662 -9.07 28.61 22.21
C VAL A 662 -9.25 27.78 23.49
N PRO A 663 -8.74 28.21 24.67
CA PRO A 663 -8.86 27.43 25.90
C PRO A 663 -10.32 27.06 26.22
N GLY A 664 -10.58 25.77 26.44
CA GLY A 664 -11.95 25.25 26.66
C GLY A 664 -12.89 25.34 25.45
N GLY A 665 -12.40 25.82 24.30
CA GLY A 665 -13.16 25.91 23.07
C GLY A 665 -13.43 24.55 22.44
N SER A 666 -14.62 24.38 21.86
CA SER A 666 -15.06 23.15 21.21
C SER A 666 -15.74 23.43 19.87
N PHE A 667 -15.66 22.47 18.95
CA PHE A 667 -16.17 22.58 17.58
C PHE A 667 -16.87 21.30 17.14
N ALA A 668 -17.99 21.43 16.43
CA ALA A 668 -18.75 20.30 15.90
C ALA A 668 -19.24 20.58 14.48
N ILE A 669 -19.26 19.53 13.68
CA ILE A 669 -19.79 19.48 12.32
C ILE A 669 -21.03 18.58 12.36
N VAL A 670 -22.16 19.12 11.94
CA VAL A 670 -23.45 18.44 11.89
C VAL A 670 -23.76 18.11 10.43
N GLY A 671 -23.99 16.83 10.14
CA GLY A 671 -24.47 16.37 8.86
C GLY A 671 -25.99 16.42 8.78
N TYR A 672 -26.50 17.06 7.74
CA TYR A 672 -27.92 17.13 7.40
C TYR A 672 -28.22 16.26 6.17
N GLY A 673 -29.49 16.24 5.75
CA GLY A 673 -29.91 15.62 4.50
C GLY A 673 -29.50 14.15 4.40
N SER A 674 -28.92 13.79 3.25
CA SER A 674 -28.53 12.40 2.97
C SER A 674 -27.34 11.91 3.81
N LEU A 675 -26.42 12.79 4.20
CA LEU A 675 -25.32 12.45 5.11
C LEU A 675 -25.86 12.16 6.53
N GLY A 676 -26.75 13.04 6.99
CA GLY A 676 -27.38 12.92 8.30
C GLY A 676 -28.18 11.63 8.42
N GLY A 677 -29.07 11.37 7.45
CA GLY A 677 -29.92 10.19 7.43
C GLY A 677 -29.30 8.92 6.85
N LEU A 678 -27.97 8.82 6.75
CA LEU A 678 -27.23 7.63 6.28
C LEU A 678 -27.67 7.09 4.90
N GLU A 679 -27.98 8.00 3.98
CA GLU A 679 -28.50 7.71 2.63
C GLU A 679 -27.69 8.41 1.52
N LEU A 680 -26.38 8.52 1.70
CA LEU A 680 -25.51 9.21 0.76
C LEU A 680 -25.37 8.41 -0.55
N GLY A 681 -25.52 9.07 -1.71
CA GLY A 681 -25.31 8.46 -3.03
C GLY A 681 -23.89 8.73 -3.56
N PHE A 682 -23.51 8.05 -4.65
CA PHE A 682 -22.16 8.16 -5.23
C PHE A 682 -21.77 9.55 -5.75
N GLY A 683 -22.73 10.44 -5.97
CA GLY A 683 -22.52 11.82 -6.40
C GLY A 683 -23.29 12.83 -5.56
N SER A 684 -23.56 12.50 -4.29
CA SER A 684 -24.22 13.41 -3.36
C SER A 684 -23.23 14.43 -2.79
N ASP A 685 -23.70 15.67 -2.64
CA ASP A 685 -23.02 16.71 -1.87
C ASP A 685 -23.15 16.43 -0.36
N LEU A 686 -22.29 17.06 0.45
CA LEU A 686 -22.37 17.00 1.91
C LEU A 686 -23.08 18.22 2.47
N ASP A 687 -24.27 18.01 3.03
CA ASP A 687 -25.02 19.03 3.76
C ASP A 687 -24.43 19.22 5.18
N LEU A 688 -23.66 20.29 5.41
CA LEU A 688 -22.92 20.53 6.66
C LEU A 688 -23.34 21.81 7.38
N VAL A 689 -23.43 21.75 8.71
CA VAL A 689 -23.59 22.92 9.61
C VAL A 689 -22.49 22.89 10.66
N PHE A 690 -21.86 24.05 10.91
CA PHE A 690 -20.75 24.18 11.85
C PHE A 690 -21.19 24.86 13.14
N LEU A 691 -20.85 24.25 14.27
CA LEU A 691 -21.14 24.74 15.61
C LEU A 691 -19.85 24.90 16.41
N TYR A 692 -19.83 25.88 17.30
CA TYR A 692 -18.77 26.04 18.28
C TYR A 692 -19.32 26.40 19.66
N ASP A 693 -18.50 26.24 20.68
CA ASP A 693 -18.75 26.75 22.02
C ASP A 693 -17.42 27.07 22.70
N HIS A 694 -17.42 28.03 23.63
CA HIS A 694 -16.25 28.36 24.44
C HIS A 694 -16.68 29.00 25.78
N PRO A 695 -15.83 28.96 26.82
CA PRO A 695 -16.13 29.63 28.07
C PRO A 695 -16.30 31.15 27.86
N PRO A 696 -17.29 31.80 28.52
CA PRO A 696 -17.55 33.23 28.37
C PRO A 696 -16.37 34.15 28.69
N GLU A 697 -15.47 33.70 29.57
CA GLU A 697 -14.25 34.42 29.96
C GLU A 697 -13.08 34.28 28.96
N VAL A 698 -13.22 33.43 27.94
CA VAL A 698 -12.20 33.18 26.92
C VAL A 698 -12.60 33.81 25.60
N ASP A 699 -12.07 35.01 25.31
CA ASP A 699 -12.42 35.74 24.08
C ASP A 699 -11.46 35.49 22.92
N ALA A 700 -10.28 34.89 23.16
CA ALA A 700 -9.24 34.75 22.14
C ALA A 700 -8.42 33.45 22.28
N SER A 701 -7.73 33.09 21.18
CA SER A 701 -6.78 31.99 21.15
C SER A 701 -5.43 32.34 21.80
N ASP A 702 -4.70 31.33 22.28
CA ASP A 702 -3.50 31.45 23.12
C ASP A 702 -2.16 31.41 22.35
N GLY A 703 -2.19 31.38 21.02
CA GLY A 703 -0.98 31.24 20.20
C GLY A 703 -0.28 32.57 19.84
N LYS A 704 0.81 32.45 19.08
CA LYS A 704 1.66 33.58 18.65
C LYS A 704 0.93 34.67 17.87
N ARG A 705 -0.19 34.31 17.22
CA ARG A 705 -1.07 35.22 16.46
C ARG A 705 -2.51 35.01 16.93
N PRO A 706 -2.91 35.57 18.08
CA PRO A 706 -4.21 35.31 18.67
C PRO A 706 -5.34 35.79 17.77
N LEU A 707 -6.44 35.05 17.77
CA LEU A 707 -7.69 35.40 17.10
C LEU A 707 -8.84 35.39 18.11
N GLU A 708 -9.79 36.28 17.93
CA GLU A 708 -11.07 36.23 18.64
C GLU A 708 -11.75 34.86 18.40
N ALA A 709 -12.37 34.29 19.44
CA ALA A 709 -12.83 32.90 19.45
C ALA A 709 -13.77 32.57 18.28
N GLY A 710 -14.80 33.39 18.05
CA GLY A 710 -15.72 33.24 16.92
C GLY A 710 -14.99 33.28 15.58
N ARG A 711 -14.05 34.21 15.40
CA ARG A 711 -13.19 34.29 14.20
C ARG A 711 -12.27 33.07 14.04
N TRP A 712 -11.74 32.51 15.12
CA TRP A 712 -10.90 31.31 15.08
C TRP A 712 -11.72 30.12 14.57
N PHE A 713 -12.92 29.89 15.09
CA PHE A 713 -13.79 28.79 14.65
C PHE A 713 -14.35 29.01 13.24
N ALA A 714 -14.63 30.26 12.85
CA ALA A 714 -15.03 30.58 11.48
C ALA A 714 -13.91 30.25 10.48
N ARG A 715 -12.65 30.55 10.82
CA ARG A 715 -11.49 30.17 10.00
C ARG A 715 -11.29 28.66 9.96
N LEU A 716 -11.49 27.95 11.07
CA LEU A 716 -11.45 26.49 11.08
C LEU A 716 -12.50 25.89 10.13
N ALA A 717 -13.75 26.38 10.18
CA ALA A 717 -14.82 25.95 9.26
C ALA A 717 -14.47 26.24 7.79
N GLN A 718 -13.96 27.44 7.49
CA GLN A 718 -13.48 27.81 6.15
C GLN A 718 -12.36 26.89 5.67
N LYS A 719 -11.42 26.53 6.56
CA LYS A 719 -10.31 25.64 6.25
C LYS A 719 -10.79 24.22 5.95
N VAL A 720 -11.72 23.69 6.75
CA VAL A 720 -12.36 22.39 6.49
C VAL A 720 -13.02 22.38 5.11
N MET A 721 -13.79 23.43 4.79
CA MET A 721 -14.41 23.55 3.47
C MET A 721 -13.38 23.63 2.34
N ALA A 722 -12.31 24.40 2.53
CA ALA A 722 -11.26 24.54 1.54
C ALA A 722 -10.54 23.20 1.26
N LEU A 723 -10.25 22.42 2.30
CA LEU A 723 -9.60 21.11 2.16
C LEU A 723 -10.52 20.07 1.49
N LEU A 724 -11.81 20.05 1.83
CA LEU A 724 -12.78 19.16 1.18
C LEU A 724 -12.98 19.49 -0.32
N ALA A 725 -12.92 20.78 -0.68
CA ALA A 725 -13.09 21.27 -2.05
C ALA A 725 -11.76 21.40 -2.83
N ALA A 726 -10.61 21.10 -2.23
CA ALA A 726 -9.32 21.22 -2.87
C ALA A 726 -9.18 20.22 -4.03
N GLU A 727 -8.63 20.68 -5.15
CA GLU A 727 -8.36 19.84 -6.30
C GLU A 727 -7.03 19.10 -6.11
N THR A 728 -7.07 17.78 -6.02
CA THR A 728 -5.90 16.91 -5.94
C THR A 728 -5.71 16.15 -7.26
N GLY A 729 -4.64 15.36 -7.39
CA GLY A 729 -4.50 14.41 -8.51
C GLY A 729 -5.63 13.37 -8.63
N ALA A 730 -6.44 13.22 -7.57
CA ALA A 730 -7.63 12.38 -7.49
C ALA A 730 -8.95 13.20 -7.51
N GLY A 731 -8.90 14.46 -7.98
CA GLY A 731 -10.03 15.38 -7.98
C GLY A 731 -10.30 15.98 -6.60
N ARG A 732 -11.57 16.33 -6.32
CA ARG A 732 -12.03 16.80 -4.99
C ARG A 732 -12.48 15.65 -4.09
N LEU A 733 -12.48 15.88 -2.77
CA LEU A 733 -13.06 14.93 -1.81
C LEU A 733 -14.59 14.93 -1.91
N TYR A 734 -15.21 16.09 -1.69
CA TYR A 734 -16.66 16.29 -1.75
C TYR A 734 -17.00 17.75 -2.07
N ASP A 735 -18.12 17.94 -2.78
CA ASP A 735 -18.82 19.22 -2.81
C ASP A 735 -19.65 19.38 -1.53
N ILE A 736 -19.79 20.62 -1.06
CA ILE A 736 -20.37 20.93 0.25
C ILE A 736 -21.54 21.91 0.09
N ASP A 737 -22.65 21.60 0.75
CA ASP A 737 -23.79 22.49 0.90
C ASP A 737 -23.92 22.93 2.36
N VAL A 738 -23.90 24.24 2.61
CA VAL A 738 -24.03 24.83 3.95
C VAL A 738 -25.30 25.66 4.11
N ARG A 739 -26.29 25.48 3.21
CA ARG A 739 -27.51 26.30 3.17
C ARG A 739 -28.51 26.02 4.29
N LEU A 740 -28.39 24.87 4.98
CA LEU A 740 -29.26 24.47 6.09
C LEU A 740 -28.85 25.05 7.46
N ARG A 741 -27.84 25.93 7.50
CA ARG A 741 -27.46 26.66 8.72
C ARG A 741 -28.48 27.75 9.06
N PRO A 742 -28.53 28.24 10.32
CA PRO A 742 -29.41 29.35 10.71
C PRO A 742 -29.31 30.55 9.76
N ASP A 743 -30.45 31.11 9.35
CA ASP A 743 -30.57 32.21 8.37
C ASP A 743 -30.02 31.88 6.95
N GLY A 744 -29.75 30.60 6.69
CA GLY A 744 -29.30 30.07 5.41
C GLY A 744 -28.07 30.79 4.86
N GLY A 745 -28.08 31.10 3.56
CA GLY A 745 -26.97 31.78 2.87
C GLY A 745 -26.58 33.15 3.45
N LYS A 746 -27.47 33.80 4.19
CA LYS A 746 -27.24 35.12 4.82
C LYS A 746 -26.71 35.02 6.26
N GLY A 747 -26.80 33.84 6.88
CA GLY A 747 -26.31 33.60 8.23
C GLY A 747 -24.80 33.38 8.31
N ALA A 748 -24.26 33.53 9.53
CA ALA A 748 -22.87 33.23 9.83
C ALA A 748 -22.52 31.78 9.45
N LEU A 749 -21.30 31.54 8.97
CA LEU A 749 -20.87 30.20 8.55
C LEU A 749 -20.83 29.22 9.73
N VAL A 750 -20.41 29.71 10.90
CA VAL A 750 -20.37 28.98 12.16
C VAL A 750 -21.28 29.68 13.15
N SER A 751 -22.04 28.92 13.94
CA SER A 751 -22.91 29.45 15.00
C SER A 751 -22.45 28.97 16.36
N SER A 752 -22.53 29.81 17.39
CA SER A 752 -22.37 29.34 18.76
C SER A 752 -23.51 28.39 19.10
N LEU A 753 -23.29 27.41 19.98
CA LEU A 753 -24.35 26.50 20.41
C LEU A 753 -25.54 27.26 21.04
N ALA A 754 -25.25 28.33 21.78
CA ALA A 754 -26.26 29.19 22.39
C ALA A 754 -27.15 29.86 21.33
N SER A 755 -26.56 30.52 20.33
CA SER A 755 -27.31 31.17 19.24
C SER A 755 -28.06 30.15 18.38
N TYR A 756 -27.48 28.98 18.14
CA TYR A 756 -28.15 27.91 17.43
C TYR A 756 -29.40 27.40 18.18
N ARG A 757 -29.30 27.23 19.50
CA ARG A 757 -30.42 26.82 20.36
C ARG A 757 -31.55 27.86 20.35
N GLU A 758 -31.21 29.14 20.48
CA GLU A 758 -32.18 30.23 20.43
C GLU A 758 -32.88 30.29 19.07
N TYR A 759 -32.13 30.18 17.97
CA TYR A 759 -32.68 30.15 16.63
C TYR A 759 -33.69 29.01 16.44
N GLN A 760 -33.32 27.80 16.84
CA GLN A 760 -34.18 26.61 16.73
C GLN A 760 -35.46 26.72 17.58
N ARG A 761 -35.41 27.46 18.69
CA ARG A 761 -36.55 27.69 19.58
C ARG A 761 -37.49 28.76 19.02
N ASP A 762 -36.95 29.90 18.62
CA ASP A 762 -37.74 31.13 18.45
C ASP A 762 -37.97 31.53 16.99
N ARG A 763 -37.13 31.07 16.05
CA ARG A 763 -37.11 31.57 14.66
C ARG A 763 -37.27 30.49 13.60
N ALA A 764 -36.85 29.25 13.88
CA ALA A 764 -36.85 28.17 12.90
C ALA A 764 -38.26 27.75 12.47
N TRP A 765 -38.44 27.53 11.18
CA TRP A 765 -39.70 27.08 10.58
C TRP A 765 -39.91 25.57 10.74
N THR A 766 -41.15 25.10 10.56
CA THR A 766 -41.50 23.66 10.61
C THR A 766 -40.64 22.81 9.66
N TRP A 767 -40.31 23.32 8.46
CA TRP A 767 -39.46 22.60 7.50
C TRP A 767 -37.99 22.48 7.94
N GLU A 768 -37.49 23.42 8.75
CA GLU A 768 -36.15 23.33 9.34
C GLU A 768 -36.12 22.27 10.44
N HIS A 769 -37.21 22.16 11.21
CA HIS A 769 -37.38 21.06 12.17
C HIS A 769 -37.53 19.71 11.45
N GLN A 770 -38.18 19.66 10.28
CA GLN A 770 -38.19 18.45 9.43
C GLN A 770 -36.77 18.05 9.02
N ALA A 771 -35.95 18.99 8.55
CA ALA A 771 -34.56 18.73 8.21
C ALA A 771 -33.74 18.27 9.43
N LEU A 772 -34.02 18.84 10.61
CA LEU A 772 -33.37 18.49 11.88
C LEU A 772 -33.65 17.04 12.34
N VAL A 773 -34.76 16.42 11.91
CA VAL A 773 -35.06 15.00 12.19
C VAL A 773 -33.91 14.11 11.70
N ARG A 774 -33.33 14.40 10.54
CA ARG A 774 -32.22 13.63 9.96
C ARG A 774 -30.84 14.09 10.42
N ALA A 775 -30.75 15.23 11.09
CA ALA A 775 -29.47 15.83 11.45
C ALA A 775 -28.77 15.07 12.57
N ARG A 776 -27.44 14.87 12.43
CA ARG A 776 -26.59 14.25 13.45
C ARG A 776 -25.19 14.86 13.44
N ALA A 777 -24.50 14.80 14.57
CA ALA A 777 -23.07 15.13 14.59
C ALA A 777 -22.28 14.10 13.75
N VAL A 778 -21.37 14.57 12.90
CA VAL A 778 -20.51 13.73 12.04
C VAL A 778 -19.03 13.85 12.42
N ALA A 779 -18.60 14.99 12.95
CA ALA A 779 -17.24 15.21 13.42
C ALA A 779 -17.20 16.29 14.49
N GLY A 780 -16.20 16.26 15.39
CA GLY A 780 -16.01 17.30 16.40
C GLY A 780 -15.72 16.77 17.79
N ASP A 781 -15.68 17.69 18.75
CA ASP A 781 -15.46 17.39 20.15
C ASP A 781 -16.70 16.72 20.76
N ALA A 782 -16.50 15.59 21.46
CA ALA A 782 -17.60 14.73 21.93
C ALA A 782 -18.61 15.46 22.83
N ALA A 783 -18.13 16.37 23.69
CA ALA A 783 -18.97 17.17 24.57
C ALA A 783 -19.95 18.07 23.78
N LEU A 784 -19.46 18.78 22.76
CA LEU A 784 -20.29 19.66 21.93
C LEU A 784 -21.24 18.85 21.03
N CYS A 785 -20.81 17.69 20.53
CA CYS A 785 -21.68 16.78 19.79
C CYS A 785 -22.86 16.30 20.66
N GLY A 786 -22.60 15.94 21.92
CA GLY A 786 -23.63 15.59 22.90
C GLY A 786 -24.55 16.77 23.22
N ALA A 787 -24.00 17.97 23.36
CA ALA A 787 -24.78 19.18 23.61
C ALA A 787 -25.68 19.56 22.42
N PHE A 788 -25.21 19.39 21.18
CA PHE A 788 -26.04 19.49 19.98
C PHE A 788 -27.18 18.46 19.99
N ALA A 789 -26.88 17.19 20.32
CA ALA A 789 -27.89 16.15 20.40
C ALA A 789 -29.00 16.50 21.41
N HIS A 790 -28.64 17.13 22.53
CA HIS A 790 -29.60 17.65 23.50
C HIS A 790 -30.47 18.78 22.93
N VAL A 791 -29.87 19.75 22.22
CA VAL A 791 -30.63 20.82 21.53
C VAL A 791 -31.58 20.24 20.49
N ARG A 792 -31.11 19.30 19.64
CA ARG A 792 -31.95 18.58 18.68
C ARG A 792 -33.12 17.90 19.38
N ARG A 793 -32.84 17.17 20.46
CA ARG A 793 -33.87 16.45 21.23
C ARG A 793 -34.93 17.41 21.76
N TYR A 794 -34.52 18.48 22.43
CA TYR A 794 -35.44 19.47 22.98
C TYR A 794 -36.31 20.14 21.89
N THR A 795 -35.71 20.53 20.76
CA THR A 795 -36.44 21.15 19.65
C THR A 795 -37.46 20.20 19.02
N LEU A 796 -37.11 18.93 18.83
CA LEU A 796 -38.00 17.95 18.24
C LEU A 796 -39.13 17.52 19.20
N MET A 797 -38.88 17.50 20.51
CA MET A 797 -39.88 17.20 21.55
C MET A 797 -40.90 18.32 21.82
N ARG A 798 -40.87 19.44 21.07
CA ARG A 798 -41.89 20.49 21.22
C ARG A 798 -43.28 19.91 20.94
N VAL A 799 -44.24 20.20 21.82
CA VAL A 799 -45.65 19.91 21.57
C VAL A 799 -46.13 20.77 20.41
N ARG A 800 -46.76 20.14 19.41
CA ARG A 800 -47.26 20.79 18.20
C ARG A 800 -48.75 20.49 18.04
N ASP A 801 -49.48 21.44 17.46
CA ASP A 801 -50.82 21.16 16.93
C ASP A 801 -50.67 20.26 15.69
N THR A 802 -51.20 19.05 15.77
CA THR A 802 -51.14 18.05 14.68
C THR A 802 -51.77 18.57 13.40
N ALA A 803 -52.88 19.33 13.46
CA ALA A 803 -53.55 19.85 12.28
C ALA A 803 -52.67 20.88 11.57
N GLN A 804 -52.06 21.79 12.32
CA GLN A 804 -51.14 22.80 11.77
C GLN A 804 -49.86 22.14 11.22
N LEU A 805 -49.28 21.17 11.93
CA LEU A 805 -48.12 20.42 11.46
C LEU A 805 -48.41 19.73 10.11
N HIS A 806 -49.55 19.03 10.00
CA HIS A 806 -49.92 18.35 8.76
C HIS A 806 -50.17 19.34 7.62
N GLU A 807 -50.75 20.51 7.89
CA GLU A 807 -50.91 21.57 6.89
C GLU A 807 -49.56 22.12 6.42
N ASP A 808 -48.64 22.41 7.32
CA ASP A 808 -47.29 22.91 7.00
C ASP A 808 -46.51 21.91 6.14
N VAL A 809 -46.52 20.63 6.53
CA VAL A 809 -45.85 19.55 5.80
C VAL A 809 -46.45 19.37 4.41
N ARG A 810 -47.79 19.39 4.26
CA ARG A 810 -48.45 19.30 2.95
C ARG A 810 -48.13 20.50 2.06
N LYS A 811 -48.23 21.72 2.58
CA LYS A 811 -47.89 22.95 1.83
C LYS A 811 -46.45 22.93 1.34
N MET A 812 -45.52 22.57 2.22
CA MET A 812 -44.10 22.49 1.85
C MET A 812 -43.86 21.42 0.79
N ARG A 813 -44.44 20.22 0.97
CA ARG A 813 -44.29 19.14 0.00
C ARG A 813 -44.86 19.49 -1.37
N ALA A 814 -46.03 20.13 -1.41
CA ALA A 814 -46.68 20.59 -2.63
C ALA A 814 -45.80 21.60 -3.39
N ARG A 815 -45.23 22.57 -2.67
CA ARG A 815 -44.29 23.55 -3.25
C ARG A 815 -43.05 22.86 -3.82
N MET A 816 -42.42 21.97 -3.05
CA MET A 816 -41.24 21.23 -3.52
C MET A 816 -41.55 20.38 -4.75
N ARG A 817 -42.73 19.74 -4.81
CA ARG A 817 -43.14 18.95 -5.99
C ARG A 817 -43.28 19.83 -7.22
N ALA A 818 -43.95 20.97 -7.10
CA ALA A 818 -44.15 21.90 -8.21
C ALA A 818 -42.83 22.42 -8.80
N GLU A 819 -41.81 22.64 -7.96
CA GLU A 819 -40.50 23.16 -8.39
C GLU A 819 -39.54 22.06 -8.88
N LEU A 820 -39.51 20.90 -8.23
CA LEU A 820 -38.44 19.90 -8.39
C LEU A 820 -38.87 18.62 -9.12
N ASP A 821 -40.16 18.28 -9.16
CA ASP A 821 -40.62 17.07 -9.87
C ASP A 821 -40.39 17.20 -11.37
N ARG A 822 -39.81 16.15 -11.96
CA ARG A 822 -39.52 16.03 -13.39
C ARG A 822 -40.26 14.86 -14.05
N SER A 823 -41.24 14.28 -13.35
CA SER A 823 -42.10 13.21 -13.87
C SER A 823 -42.95 13.67 -15.05
N ASP A 824 -43.25 12.74 -15.95
CA ASP A 824 -44.13 12.89 -17.10
C ASP A 824 -45.03 11.65 -17.27
N ALA A 825 -45.86 11.62 -18.31
CA ALA A 825 -46.84 10.53 -18.52
C ALA A 825 -46.21 9.13 -18.65
N GLY A 826 -44.93 9.03 -19.01
CA GLY A 826 -44.22 7.76 -19.19
C GLY A 826 -43.08 7.51 -18.21
N ARG A 827 -42.66 8.52 -17.44
CA ARG A 827 -41.49 8.45 -16.56
C ARG A 827 -41.75 9.08 -15.20
N LEU A 828 -41.28 8.41 -14.16
CA LEU A 828 -41.33 8.83 -12.77
C LEU A 828 -39.98 9.34 -12.29
N ASP A 829 -39.99 10.48 -11.60
CA ASP A 829 -38.90 10.93 -10.74
C ASP A 829 -38.85 10.14 -9.43
N LEU A 830 -37.83 9.28 -9.30
CA LEU A 830 -37.65 8.39 -8.15
C LEU A 830 -37.41 9.12 -6.81
N LYS A 831 -37.06 10.41 -6.85
CA LYS A 831 -36.87 11.22 -5.66
C LYS A 831 -38.09 12.10 -5.39
N GLN A 832 -38.54 12.84 -6.40
CA GLN A 832 -39.50 13.93 -6.24
C GLN A 832 -40.94 13.61 -6.69
N GLY A 833 -41.15 12.49 -7.39
CA GLY A 833 -42.45 12.10 -7.90
C GLY A 833 -43.45 11.68 -6.82
N ALA A 834 -44.68 11.37 -7.24
CA ALA A 834 -45.73 10.92 -6.33
C ALA A 834 -45.45 9.49 -5.81
N GLY A 835 -45.47 9.33 -4.48
CA GLY A 835 -45.11 8.07 -3.81
C GLY A 835 -43.62 7.74 -3.87
N ALA A 836 -42.76 8.72 -4.18
CA ALA A 836 -41.31 8.55 -4.28
C ALA A 836 -40.59 8.73 -2.92
N LEU A 837 -39.25 8.71 -2.92
CA LEU A 837 -38.43 8.76 -1.70
C LEU A 837 -38.73 9.97 -0.80
N VAL A 838 -38.94 11.16 -1.38
CA VAL A 838 -39.21 12.38 -0.58
C VAL A 838 -40.59 12.33 0.08
N ASP A 839 -41.56 11.61 -0.47
CA ASP A 839 -42.86 11.44 0.19
C ASP A 839 -42.72 10.60 1.45
N LEU A 840 -41.98 9.50 1.36
CA LEU A 840 -41.67 8.66 2.51
C LEU A 840 -40.93 9.47 3.58
N GLU A 841 -39.90 10.22 3.19
CA GLU A 841 -39.16 11.11 4.09
C GLU A 841 -40.09 12.09 4.83
N PHE A 842 -41.01 12.73 4.11
CA PHE A 842 -41.96 13.69 4.70
C PHE A 842 -42.95 13.02 5.65
N VAL A 843 -43.44 11.81 5.34
CA VAL A 843 -44.30 11.03 6.25
C VAL A 843 -43.57 10.74 7.55
N LEU A 844 -42.34 10.22 7.48
CA LEU A 844 -41.57 9.86 8.67
C LEU A 844 -41.21 11.09 9.51
N GLN A 845 -40.81 12.20 8.87
CA GLN A 845 -40.54 13.47 9.56
C GLN A 845 -41.78 14.00 10.28
N ALA A 846 -42.96 13.94 9.66
CA ALA A 846 -44.21 14.35 10.30
C ALA A 846 -44.54 13.47 11.52
N GLY A 847 -44.36 12.16 11.41
CA GLY A 847 -44.54 11.22 12.52
C GLY A 847 -43.62 11.53 13.70
N VAL A 848 -42.33 11.76 13.44
CA VAL A 848 -41.37 12.16 14.48
C VAL A 848 -41.77 13.48 15.13
N LEU A 849 -42.06 14.53 14.34
CA LEU A 849 -42.41 15.84 14.88
C LEU A 849 -43.73 15.84 15.65
N GLY A 850 -44.67 14.98 15.28
CA GLY A 850 -45.97 14.82 15.93
C GLY A 850 -45.93 14.01 17.23
N MET A 851 -45.03 13.01 17.31
CA MET A 851 -45.02 12.04 18.41
C MET A 851 -43.82 12.17 19.36
N ALA A 852 -42.76 12.89 19.01
CA ALA A 852 -41.52 12.95 19.80
C ALA A 852 -41.72 13.47 21.23
N ALA A 853 -42.72 14.33 21.46
CA ALA A 853 -43.04 14.82 22.80
C ALA A 853 -43.52 13.69 23.74
N GLN A 854 -44.31 12.75 23.22
CA GLN A 854 -44.86 11.62 23.96
C GLN A 854 -43.96 10.38 23.89
N GLN A 855 -43.20 10.24 22.80
CA GLN A 855 -42.38 9.07 22.49
C GLN A 855 -40.93 9.49 22.16
N PRO A 856 -40.14 9.88 23.17
CA PRO A 856 -38.81 10.43 22.93
C PRO A 856 -37.81 9.44 22.30
N GLN A 857 -38.07 8.13 22.34
CA GLN A 857 -37.21 7.12 21.68
C GLN A 857 -37.16 7.26 20.16
N LEU A 858 -38.13 7.94 19.53
CA LEU A 858 -38.11 8.25 18.08
C LEU A 858 -36.91 9.10 17.66
N LEU A 859 -36.25 9.75 18.63
CA LEU A 859 -35.15 10.68 18.40
C LEU A 859 -33.77 10.01 18.45
N ASP A 860 -33.71 8.73 18.83
CA ASP A 860 -32.47 7.96 18.97
C ASP A 860 -31.92 7.48 17.61
N VAL A 861 -32.76 7.57 16.56
CA VAL A 861 -32.43 7.17 15.18
C VAL A 861 -32.70 8.32 14.21
N CYS A 862 -32.13 8.23 12.99
CA CYS A 862 -32.25 9.27 11.96
C CYS A 862 -32.25 8.75 10.52
N ASP A 863 -31.94 7.46 10.30
CA ASP A 863 -32.05 6.82 9.00
C ASP A 863 -33.47 6.30 8.73
N THR A 864 -33.89 6.31 7.47
CA THR A 864 -35.26 5.95 7.06
C THR A 864 -35.69 4.56 7.54
N PRO A 865 -34.89 3.48 7.38
CA PRO A 865 -35.29 2.16 7.88
C PRO A 865 -35.58 2.17 9.39
N ALA A 866 -34.66 2.72 10.20
CA ALA A 866 -34.85 2.75 11.65
C ALA A 866 -36.02 3.66 12.06
N LEU A 867 -36.29 4.73 11.33
CA LEU A 867 -37.46 5.60 11.56
C LEU A 867 -38.78 4.90 11.24
N ILE A 868 -38.84 4.05 10.20
CA ILE A 868 -40.01 3.20 9.92
C ILE A 868 -40.28 2.29 11.12
N ASP A 869 -39.27 1.57 11.59
CA ASP A 869 -39.39 0.64 12.71
C ASP A 869 -39.82 1.35 14.00
N ALA A 870 -39.20 2.50 14.30
CA ALA A 870 -39.51 3.27 15.49
C ALA A 870 -40.94 3.83 15.46
N LEU A 871 -41.44 4.27 14.30
CA LEU A 871 -42.81 4.79 14.15
C LEU A 871 -43.88 3.70 14.17
N VAL A 872 -43.54 2.48 13.72
CA VAL A 872 -44.39 1.31 13.88
C VAL A 872 -44.44 0.88 15.35
N GLN A 873 -43.29 0.85 16.04
CA GLN A 873 -43.22 0.46 17.46
C GLN A 873 -44.07 1.34 18.38
N VAL A 874 -44.24 2.62 18.03
CA VAL A 874 -45.10 3.56 18.78
C VAL A 874 -46.54 3.63 18.27
N HIS A 875 -46.91 2.72 17.35
CA HIS A 875 -48.22 2.64 16.70
C HIS A 875 -48.65 3.93 15.99
N TRP A 876 -47.69 4.76 15.55
CA TRP A 876 -48.00 5.89 14.67
C TRP A 876 -48.26 5.37 13.27
N LEU A 877 -47.39 4.48 12.76
CA LEU A 877 -47.67 3.68 11.56
C LEU A 877 -48.36 2.36 11.94
N PRO A 878 -49.17 1.76 11.03
CA PRO A 878 -49.76 0.44 11.26
C PRO A 878 -48.71 -0.65 11.47
N ASP A 879 -48.98 -1.59 12.37
CA ASP A 879 -48.06 -2.67 12.77
C ASP A 879 -47.58 -3.55 11.60
N ASP A 880 -48.43 -3.73 10.59
CA ASP A 880 -48.15 -4.54 9.39
C ASP A 880 -47.43 -3.77 8.27
N SER A 881 -47.22 -2.45 8.43
CA SER A 881 -46.68 -1.59 7.37
C SER A 881 -45.16 -1.61 7.25
N ALA A 882 -44.43 -2.02 8.30
CA ALA A 882 -42.96 -1.97 8.34
C ALA A 882 -42.32 -2.69 7.15
N ALA A 883 -42.65 -3.96 6.95
CA ALA A 883 -42.06 -4.79 5.90
C ALA A 883 -42.33 -4.22 4.49
N ALA A 884 -43.54 -3.73 4.26
CA ALA A 884 -43.94 -3.13 2.98
C ALA A 884 -43.19 -1.82 2.72
N LEU A 885 -43.05 -0.95 3.73
CA LEU A 885 -42.31 0.31 3.62
C LEU A 885 -40.81 0.10 3.44
N HIS A 886 -40.20 -0.87 4.12
CA HIS A 886 -38.81 -1.26 3.90
C HIS A 886 -38.57 -1.73 2.47
N GLN A 887 -39.45 -2.58 1.93
CA GLN A 887 -39.36 -3.04 0.55
C GLN A 887 -39.54 -1.90 -0.45
N ALA A 888 -40.51 -1.01 -0.21
CA ALA A 888 -40.75 0.17 -1.04
C ALA A 888 -39.53 1.10 -1.07
N HIS A 889 -38.96 1.41 0.10
CA HIS A 889 -37.75 2.20 0.23
C HIS A 889 -36.57 1.55 -0.50
N ALA A 890 -36.31 0.27 -0.24
CA ALA A 890 -35.21 -0.45 -0.86
C ALA A 890 -35.30 -0.48 -2.39
N ALA A 891 -36.49 -0.72 -2.95
CA ALA A 891 -36.71 -0.73 -4.39
C ALA A 891 -36.46 0.64 -5.05
N LEU A 892 -36.89 1.73 -4.41
CA LEU A 892 -36.68 3.09 -4.90
C LEU A 892 -35.21 3.52 -4.80
N VAL A 893 -34.53 3.18 -3.69
CA VAL A 893 -33.09 3.45 -3.51
C VAL A 893 -32.26 2.68 -4.53
N ASP A 894 -32.57 1.40 -4.76
CA ASP A 894 -31.89 0.56 -5.74
C ASP A 894 -32.03 1.11 -7.17
N ALA A 895 -33.26 1.44 -7.59
CA ALA A 895 -33.51 2.06 -8.87
C ALA A 895 -32.78 3.42 -9.02
N GLY A 896 -32.73 4.21 -7.93
CA GLY A 896 -32.06 5.50 -7.89
C GLY A 896 -30.52 5.39 -8.01
N LEU A 897 -29.92 4.41 -7.33
CA LEU A 897 -28.49 4.11 -7.45
C LEU A 897 -28.15 3.55 -8.82
N SER A 898 -28.96 2.66 -9.37
CA SER A 898 -28.77 2.10 -10.72
C SER A 898 -28.72 3.22 -11.78
N CYS A 899 -29.64 4.20 -11.72
CA CYS A 899 -29.58 5.37 -12.59
C CYS A 899 -28.30 6.17 -12.40
N THR A 900 -27.88 6.38 -11.14
CA THR A 900 -26.68 7.15 -10.80
C THR A 900 -25.40 6.47 -11.30
N LEU A 901 -25.29 5.14 -11.12
CA LEU A 901 -24.17 4.31 -11.61
C LEU A 901 -24.10 4.28 -13.14
N ASP A 902 -25.22 4.42 -13.83
CA ASP A 902 -25.29 4.46 -15.29
C ASP A 902 -25.34 5.89 -15.88
N ARG A 903 -25.08 6.92 -15.06
CA ARG A 903 -25.12 8.35 -15.46
C ARG A 903 -26.43 8.76 -16.13
N ARG A 904 -27.53 8.12 -15.75
CA ARG A 904 -28.89 8.46 -16.19
C ARG A 904 -29.57 9.35 -15.15
N PRO A 905 -30.45 10.27 -15.58
CA PRO A 905 -31.34 10.94 -14.63
C PRO A 905 -32.16 9.89 -13.86
N ARG A 906 -32.56 10.20 -12.62
CA ARG A 906 -33.43 9.33 -11.80
C ARG A 906 -34.89 9.34 -12.26
N LEU A 907 -35.07 9.33 -13.58
CA LEU A 907 -36.35 9.32 -14.30
C LEU A 907 -36.48 7.97 -14.99
N ILE A 908 -37.41 7.13 -14.54
CA ILE A 908 -37.60 5.77 -15.09
C ILE A 908 -39.04 5.52 -15.49
N ALA A 909 -39.25 4.61 -16.45
CA ALA A 909 -40.56 4.01 -16.64
C ALA A 909 -40.91 3.19 -15.39
N PRO A 910 -42.07 3.40 -14.74
CA PRO A 910 -42.44 2.65 -13.54
C PRO A 910 -42.59 1.16 -13.84
N THR A 911 -41.81 0.32 -13.15
CA THR A 911 -42.00 -1.13 -13.15
C THR A 911 -43.12 -1.52 -12.17
N PRO A 912 -43.68 -2.75 -12.23
CA PRO A 912 -44.67 -3.19 -11.26
C PRO A 912 -44.22 -3.05 -9.79
N ALA A 913 -42.94 -3.35 -9.51
CA ALA A 913 -42.36 -3.18 -8.18
C ALA A 913 -42.32 -1.70 -7.74
N ILE A 914 -41.99 -0.80 -8.66
CA ILE A 914 -41.96 0.65 -8.37
C ILE A 914 -43.37 1.22 -8.21
N GLN A 915 -44.34 0.74 -8.99
CA GLN A 915 -45.75 1.11 -8.81
C GLN A 915 -46.29 0.64 -7.45
N GLN A 916 -45.98 -0.60 -7.06
CA GLN A 916 -46.33 -1.13 -5.75
C GLN A 916 -45.69 -0.29 -4.62
N ALA A 917 -44.39 0.02 -4.73
CA ALA A 917 -43.68 0.86 -3.76
C ALA A 917 -44.35 2.24 -3.58
N ARG A 918 -44.73 2.89 -4.69
CA ARG A 918 -45.45 4.17 -4.66
C ARG A 918 -46.80 4.06 -3.96
N GLY A 919 -47.57 3.03 -4.30
CA GLY A 919 -48.88 2.79 -3.68
C GLY A 919 -48.79 2.57 -2.17
N ILE A 920 -47.76 1.87 -1.69
CA ILE A 920 -47.49 1.67 -0.26
C ILE A 920 -47.23 3.01 0.43
N ILE A 921 -46.30 3.82 -0.11
CA ILE A 921 -45.93 5.11 0.48
C ILE A 921 -47.10 6.09 0.45
N PHE A 922 -47.85 6.13 -0.65
CA PHE A 922 -49.02 6.99 -0.80
C PHE A 922 -50.13 6.61 0.20
N ASN A 923 -50.38 5.31 0.38
CA ASN A 923 -51.33 4.83 1.37
C ASN A 923 -50.89 5.15 2.80
N ALA A 924 -49.61 4.98 3.13
CA ALA A 924 -49.07 5.36 4.44
C ALA A 924 -49.29 6.84 4.74
N ALA A 925 -49.04 7.73 3.75
CA ALA A 925 -49.30 9.15 3.89
C ALA A 925 -50.80 9.46 4.09
N ARG A 926 -51.68 8.81 3.31
CA ARG A 926 -53.14 9.01 3.36
C ARG A 926 -53.73 8.57 4.71
N VAL A 927 -53.31 7.42 5.23
CA VAL A 927 -53.78 6.90 6.54
C VAL A 927 -53.46 7.88 7.67
N GLN A 928 -52.35 8.60 7.57
CA GLN A 928 -51.94 9.62 8.56
C GLN A 928 -52.55 11.01 8.31
N GLY A 929 -53.46 11.16 7.33
CA GLY A 929 -54.03 12.46 6.98
C GLY A 929 -53.04 13.41 6.26
N LEU A 930 -51.93 12.89 5.75
CA LEU A 930 -50.91 13.61 4.98
C LEU A 930 -51.13 13.37 3.47
N THR A 931 -52.30 13.74 2.96
CA THR A 931 -52.61 13.57 1.52
C THR A 931 -51.79 14.56 0.69
N PHE A 932 -50.70 14.09 0.08
CA PHE A 932 -49.85 14.89 -0.82
C PHE A 932 -50.49 15.01 -2.22
N PRO A 933 -50.30 16.14 -2.92
CA PRO A 933 -50.90 16.37 -4.24
C PRO A 933 -50.38 15.37 -5.27
N LEU A 934 -51.23 14.80 -6.12
CA LEU A 934 -50.78 13.93 -7.21
C LEU A 934 -49.85 14.67 -8.19
N GLY A 935 -48.93 13.95 -8.80
CA GLY A 935 -47.98 14.50 -9.78
C GLY A 935 -48.57 14.58 -11.19
N LYS A 936 -47.75 14.93 -12.19
CA LYS A 936 -48.16 14.96 -13.62
C LYS A 936 -48.37 13.56 -14.22
N ASP A 937 -48.12 12.53 -13.43
CA ASP A 937 -48.20 11.10 -13.71
C ASP A 937 -49.53 10.47 -13.25
N GLU A 938 -50.58 11.28 -13.07
CA GLU A 938 -51.91 10.92 -12.54
C GLU A 938 -52.56 9.67 -13.15
N THR A 939 -52.22 9.29 -14.38
CA THR A 939 -52.80 8.11 -15.05
C THR A 939 -52.21 6.78 -14.60
N ALA A 940 -51.14 6.78 -13.80
CA ALA A 940 -50.37 5.59 -13.42
C ALA A 940 -50.36 5.26 -11.91
N LEU A 941 -51.26 5.85 -11.10
CA LEU A 941 -51.33 5.68 -9.64
C LEU A 941 -52.72 5.24 -9.14
#